data_AF-A0A1B3SK75-F1
#
_entry.id   AF-A0A1B3SK75-F1
#
_cell.length_a   1.000
_cell.length_b   1.000
_cell.length_c   1.000
_cell.angle_alpha   90.00
_cell.angle_beta   90.00
_cell.angle_gamma   90.00
#
_symmetry.space_group_name_H-M   'P 1'
#
loop_
_entity.id
_entity.type
_entity.pdbx_description
1 polymer ?
#
loop_
_entity_poly.entity_id
_entity_poly.type
_entity_poly.pdbx_seq_one_letter_code
_entity_poly.pdbx_strand_id
1 'polypeptide(L)'
;MKKLLSLLAAVGLTTSASTAVFACNKNDAAEKPEEKTEEQQTTNNTISVLVDALKKEVQKVIQDQLLKIKSNLYKLDQLVNGQTSLKEKILNLPELKKIVGNSENGKMKKIDTLTNQQKILLLSDIKTIINWLGIVEAVKDVYNKEVYKVINYSENFDENFELSLNFDTLMASYNEISDNTVATVKVDCNYVVYYKDANNQRSQFNFINNFTYGLTSNKQTEEAVNKVIKSIRYAGVLDDKTYGDTFAFNNEKFKISEDKVNKPYTDNSYKTQLEDYINKTGKNEIIKKINDVFEKNTNFTFVEYNNSDYFFEEYKNIAKFEANKEYTPSTQKNGFLWKDEAKLEGKNYSSKQLYEFLFKGGQPENLNDLDVTINNKVIKVNNMIHDIAKESFKLNISDLYTNEVSKIKADAKNFGDTIYQDYTIDKLKTNKNLQNSMRLGYLTLNNLAIQVGGYKQLLPSFEVLTSYNQSESSDIESYNLASSGSSLNENFFKQSSLFHTIYNSLETGILARNKVYGFKTTDLQYDSYWSGKYRVKADGKSLANFNGTPASETGIKENMWTKMPKISNGNTAEGSQSMVNNILSLKYDSLSSYANYIKNTGLQDNYSWTFDFSAMHLETNDGHGISLLARGGMIVDKLKDVYSGNLVFDFANIKYAIDNQIYPNNNKDDATKYSWNITIISK
;
A
#
# COMPACT_ATOMS: atom_id res chain seq x y z
N MET A 1 -33.97 -4.56 13.00
CA MET A 1 -33.55 -5.86 12.42
C MET A 1 -33.35 -5.84 10.90
N LYS A 2 -34.31 -5.39 10.06
CA LYS A 2 -34.12 -5.35 8.59
C LYS A 2 -32.90 -4.54 8.10
N LYS A 3 -32.46 -3.51 8.85
CA LYS A 3 -31.26 -2.71 8.55
C LYS A 3 -29.94 -3.34 9.04
N LEU A 4 -29.99 -4.21 10.05
CA LEU A 4 -28.82 -5.00 10.50
C LEU A 4 -28.51 -6.12 9.48
N LEU A 5 -29.57 -6.68 8.88
CA LEU A 5 -29.49 -7.62 7.75
C LEU A 5 -28.94 -6.98 6.47
N SER A 6 -29.26 -5.71 6.18
CA SER A 6 -28.63 -4.98 5.06
C SER A 6 -27.17 -4.60 5.36
N LEU A 7 -26.78 -4.54 6.63
CA LEU A 7 -25.40 -4.28 7.07
C LEU A 7 -24.51 -5.52 7.02
N LEU A 8 -25.02 -6.67 7.45
CA LEU A 8 -24.35 -7.96 7.25
C LEU A 8 -24.25 -8.28 5.75
N ALA A 9 -25.20 -7.81 4.94
CA ALA A 9 -25.06 -7.79 3.49
C ALA A 9 -24.00 -6.78 3.02
N ALA A 10 -23.88 -5.58 3.60
CA ALA A 10 -22.88 -4.56 3.21
C ALA A 10 -21.44 -4.87 3.67
N VAL A 11 -21.26 -5.51 4.82
CA VAL A 11 -19.96 -6.05 5.30
C VAL A 11 -19.65 -7.37 4.59
N GLY A 12 -20.66 -8.15 4.23
CA GLY A 12 -20.56 -9.29 3.32
C GLY A 12 -20.37 -8.92 1.84
N LEU A 13 -20.46 -7.65 1.46
CA LEU A 13 -20.25 -7.20 0.07
C LEU A 13 -18.78 -6.93 -0.28
N THR A 14 -17.86 -7.07 0.68
CA THR A 14 -16.41 -7.27 0.40
C THR A 14 -15.94 -8.73 0.56
N THR A 15 -16.83 -9.65 0.96
CA THR A 15 -16.60 -11.10 0.95
C THR A 15 -17.90 -11.87 0.69
N SER A 16 -18.20 -12.11 -0.59
CA SER A 16 -19.12 -13.12 -1.17
C SER A 16 -20.16 -13.82 -0.25
N ALA A 17 -21.44 -13.62 -0.56
CA ALA A 17 -22.61 -14.24 0.09
C ALA A 17 -22.82 -15.74 -0.22
N SER A 18 -23.05 -16.54 0.83
CA SER A 18 -23.84 -17.79 0.80
C SER A 18 -25.10 -17.62 1.64
N THR A 19 -26.29 -17.77 1.06
CA THR A 19 -27.56 -17.59 1.79
C THR A 19 -27.86 -18.77 2.72
N ALA A 20 -28.00 -18.52 4.02
CA ALA A 20 -28.78 -19.38 4.90
C ALA A 20 -30.24 -18.91 4.90
N VAL A 21 -31.14 -19.76 4.40
CA VAL A 21 -32.59 -19.58 4.47
C VAL A 21 -33.02 -19.77 5.93
N PHE A 22 -33.40 -18.69 6.62
CA PHE A 22 -34.13 -18.81 7.89
C PHE A 22 -35.63 -18.73 7.62
N ALA A 23 -36.29 -19.89 7.67
CA ALA A 23 -37.73 -19.96 7.79
C ALA A 23 -38.12 -19.42 9.18
N CYS A 24 -38.89 -18.33 9.22
CA CYS A 24 -39.52 -17.85 10.44
C CYS A 24 -40.68 -18.80 10.79
N ASN A 25 -40.54 -19.58 11.87
CA ASN A 25 -41.71 -20.11 12.57
C ASN A 25 -41.95 -19.32 13.86
N LYS A 26 -43.19 -18.83 13.99
CA LYS A 26 -43.79 -18.22 15.18
C LYS A 26 -44.39 -19.36 16.02
N ASN A 27 -44.01 -19.41 17.30
CA ASN A 27 -44.67 -20.00 18.49
C ASN A 27 -45.46 -21.32 18.33
N ASP A 28 -45.05 -22.39 19.01
CA ASP A 28 -45.48 -22.74 20.39
C ASP A 28 -44.78 -24.02 20.89
N ALA A 29 -44.88 -24.23 22.20
CA ALA A 29 -44.19 -25.14 23.13
C ALA A 29 -43.76 -26.57 22.73
N ALA A 30 -42.66 -26.99 23.39
CA ALA A 30 -42.29 -28.33 23.89
C ALA A 30 -41.74 -29.40 22.91
N GLU A 31 -40.42 -29.61 22.93
CA GLU A 31 -39.71 -30.74 23.58
C GLU A 31 -38.22 -30.73 23.14
N LYS A 32 -37.31 -30.92 24.09
CA LYS A 32 -35.86 -30.98 23.83
C LYS A 32 -35.48 -32.27 23.09
N PRO A 33 -34.53 -32.19 22.15
CA PRO A 33 -33.49 -33.21 22.10
C PRO A 33 -32.06 -32.60 22.12
N GLU A 34 -31.27 -33.15 23.04
CA GLU A 34 -29.81 -33.20 23.19
C GLU A 34 -28.92 -32.18 22.44
N GLU A 35 -28.26 -31.31 23.22
CA GLU A 35 -27.13 -30.47 22.80
C GLU A 35 -25.95 -31.35 22.35
N LYS A 36 -25.74 -31.43 21.03
CA LYS A 36 -24.41 -31.67 20.48
C LYS A 36 -23.68 -30.33 20.35
N THR A 37 -22.54 -30.27 21.02
CA THR A 37 -21.62 -29.14 21.09
C THR A 37 -20.93 -28.92 19.74
N GLU A 38 -21.54 -28.15 18.84
CA GLU A 38 -20.86 -27.61 17.64
C GLU A 38 -21.44 -26.24 17.31
N GLU A 39 -20.97 -25.16 17.97
CA GLU A 39 -21.03 -23.78 17.44
C GLU A 39 -20.29 -22.80 18.37
N GLN A 40 -18.97 -22.65 18.19
CA GLN A 40 -18.21 -21.54 18.80
C GLN A 40 -17.03 -21.04 17.94
N GLN A 41 -16.76 -21.64 16.77
CA GLN A 41 -15.57 -21.31 15.97
C GLN A 41 -15.79 -20.26 14.86
N THR A 42 -17.01 -20.05 14.36
CA THR A 42 -17.28 -19.13 13.23
C THR A 42 -17.41 -17.66 13.64
N THR A 43 -18.04 -17.36 14.79
CA THR A 43 -18.24 -15.97 15.28
C THR A 43 -16.94 -15.31 15.73
N ASN A 44 -16.03 -16.08 16.31
CA ASN A 44 -14.72 -15.61 16.77
C ASN A 44 -13.85 -15.09 15.62
N ASN A 45 -13.93 -15.72 14.44
CA ASN A 45 -13.11 -15.36 13.29
C ASN A 45 -13.57 -14.02 12.67
N THR A 46 -14.88 -13.79 12.53
CA THR A 46 -15.43 -12.56 11.94
C THR A 46 -15.18 -11.32 12.82
N ILE A 47 -15.34 -11.45 14.14
CA ILE A 47 -15.09 -10.32 15.06
C ILE A 47 -13.59 -9.99 15.10
N SER A 48 -12.71 -11.00 15.05
CA SER A 48 -11.26 -10.76 14.96
C SER A 48 -10.89 -9.96 13.71
N VAL A 49 -11.44 -10.32 12.54
CA VAL A 49 -11.18 -9.59 11.28
C VAL A 49 -11.66 -8.14 11.35
N LEU A 50 -12.84 -7.88 11.92
CA LEU A 50 -13.36 -6.53 12.09
C LEU A 50 -12.50 -5.70 13.05
N VAL A 51 -12.04 -6.30 14.14
CA VAL A 51 -11.15 -5.65 15.12
C VAL A 51 -9.80 -5.33 14.49
N ASP A 52 -9.23 -6.24 13.70
CA ASP A 52 -7.96 -5.98 12.99
C ASP A 52 -8.10 -4.87 11.95
N ALA A 53 -9.21 -4.82 11.23
CA ALA A 53 -9.51 -3.74 10.29
C ALA A 53 -9.68 -2.40 11.02
N LEU A 54 -10.47 -2.38 12.10
CA LEU A 54 -10.66 -1.20 12.94
C LEU A 54 -9.31 -0.71 13.50
N LYS A 55 -8.49 -1.61 14.03
CA LYS A 55 -7.16 -1.31 14.57
C LYS A 55 -6.28 -0.63 13.52
N LYS A 56 -6.22 -1.17 12.30
CA LYS A 56 -5.44 -0.57 11.20
C LYS A 56 -5.95 0.82 10.81
N GLU A 57 -7.26 1.02 10.70
CA GLU A 57 -7.83 2.31 10.34
C GLU A 57 -7.64 3.37 11.43
N VAL A 58 -7.90 3.00 12.70
CA VAL A 58 -7.70 3.90 13.84
C VAL A 58 -6.22 4.28 13.98
N GLN A 59 -5.30 3.31 13.85
CA GLN A 59 -3.87 3.58 13.87
C GLN A 59 -3.48 4.62 12.81
N LYS A 60 -3.95 4.42 11.58
CA LYS A 60 -3.68 5.33 10.46
C LYS A 60 -4.17 6.74 10.75
N VAL A 61 -5.41 6.88 11.24
CA VAL A 61 -5.99 8.19 11.54
C VAL A 61 -5.27 8.90 12.68
N ILE A 62 -4.93 8.18 13.76
CA ILE A 62 -4.12 8.73 14.86
C ILE A 62 -2.78 9.21 14.32
N GLN A 63 -2.06 8.38 13.56
CA GLN A 63 -0.77 8.75 12.97
C GLN A 63 -0.90 9.99 12.07
N ASP A 64 -1.88 10.03 11.18
CA ASP A 64 -2.09 11.18 10.28
C ASP A 64 -2.39 12.49 11.06
N GLN A 65 -3.09 12.43 12.21
CA GLN A 65 -3.29 13.59 13.07
C GLN A 65 -2.03 13.98 13.86
N LEU A 66 -1.30 13.00 14.39
CA LEU A 66 -0.05 13.24 15.10
C LEU A 66 1.04 13.83 14.21
N LEU A 67 1.05 13.49 12.92
CA LEU A 67 1.94 14.11 11.96
C LEU A 67 1.65 15.61 11.85
N LYS A 68 0.38 16.02 11.70
CA LYS A 68 -0.03 17.44 11.55
C LYS A 68 0.43 18.35 12.69
N ILE A 69 0.55 17.80 13.89
CA ILE A 69 0.93 18.55 15.10
C ILE A 69 2.45 18.55 15.36
N LYS A 70 3.28 17.83 14.59
CA LYS A 70 4.73 17.75 14.84
C LYS A 70 5.41 19.13 14.88
N SER A 71 4.89 20.12 14.15
CA SER A 71 5.35 21.50 14.22
C SER A 71 5.06 22.21 15.54
N ASN A 72 4.13 21.70 16.35
CA ASN A 72 3.72 22.27 17.63
C ASN A 72 4.44 21.62 18.82
N LEU A 73 5.27 20.59 18.55
CA LEU A 73 6.01 19.85 19.57
C LEU A 73 7.30 20.57 20.00
N TYR A 74 7.56 21.76 19.47
CA TYR A 74 8.61 22.67 19.93
C TYR A 74 8.02 24.08 20.08
N LYS A 75 8.17 24.71 21.25
CA LYS A 75 7.62 26.05 21.49
C LYS A 75 8.61 27.00 22.15
N LEU A 76 8.50 28.28 21.79
CA LEU A 76 9.08 29.38 22.55
C LEU A 76 8.23 29.68 23.80
N ASP A 77 8.89 29.71 24.96
CA ASP A 77 8.32 30.18 26.23
C ASP A 77 9.00 31.51 26.61
N GLN A 78 8.41 32.62 26.18
CA GLN A 78 8.95 33.94 26.46
C GLN A 78 8.72 34.26 27.94
N LEU A 79 9.81 34.29 28.71
CA LEU A 79 9.77 34.64 30.12
C LEU A 79 9.75 36.16 30.29
N VAL A 80 8.56 36.73 30.49
CA VAL A 80 8.40 38.16 30.81
C VAL A 80 8.22 38.28 32.33
N ASN A 81 9.19 38.92 33.00
CA ASN A 81 9.21 39.05 34.47
C ASN A 81 9.06 37.71 35.21
N GLY A 82 9.63 36.62 34.66
CA GLY A 82 9.56 35.28 35.24
C GLY A 82 8.22 34.55 35.05
N GLN A 83 7.28 35.13 34.29
CA GLN A 83 6.02 34.49 33.91
C GLN A 83 6.12 33.92 32.49
N THR A 84 5.53 32.74 32.31
CA THR A 84 5.46 32.05 31.03
C THR A 84 4.39 32.68 30.13
N SER A 85 4.67 32.74 28.82
CA SER A 85 3.67 33.10 27.80
C SER A 85 2.75 31.93 27.41
N LEU A 86 3.07 30.72 27.88
CA LEU A 86 2.35 29.50 27.56
C LEU A 86 1.13 29.30 28.46
N LYS A 87 0.13 28.58 27.96
CA LYS A 87 -1.11 28.29 28.70
C LYS A 87 -1.01 26.98 29.49
N GLU A 88 -0.02 26.16 29.14
CA GLU A 88 0.30 24.88 29.73
C GLU A 88 0.69 25.02 31.20
N LYS A 89 0.19 24.12 32.05
CA LYS A 89 0.32 24.21 33.51
C LYS A 89 1.56 23.51 34.06
N ILE A 90 1.96 22.39 33.46
CA ILE A 90 3.17 21.62 33.78
C ILE A 90 4.22 21.80 32.68
N LEU A 91 3.80 21.82 31.41
CA LEU A 91 4.70 21.90 30.25
C LEU A 91 5.11 23.35 29.92
N ASN A 92 5.68 24.04 30.90
CA ASN A 92 6.28 25.39 30.80
C ASN A 92 7.63 25.43 31.52
N LEU A 93 8.49 26.41 31.19
CA LEU A 93 9.84 26.47 31.76
C LEU A 93 9.86 26.64 33.29
N PRO A 94 9.05 27.52 33.93
CA PRO A 94 9.06 27.69 35.38
C PRO A 94 8.70 26.42 36.16
N GLU A 95 7.70 25.66 35.72
CA GLU A 95 7.27 24.43 36.42
C GLU A 95 8.22 23.26 36.14
N LEU A 96 8.73 23.15 34.92
CA LEU A 96 9.76 22.15 34.61
C LEU A 96 11.05 22.40 35.42
N LYS A 97 11.44 23.67 35.64
CA LYS A 97 12.55 24.00 36.55
C LYS A 97 12.34 23.43 37.95
N LYS A 98 11.12 23.57 38.50
CA LYS A 98 10.77 23.07 39.83
C LYS A 98 10.76 21.55 39.91
N ILE A 99 10.26 20.88 38.87
CA ILE A 99 10.10 19.43 38.82
C ILE A 99 11.45 18.73 38.57
N VAL A 100 12.23 19.24 37.61
CA VAL A 100 13.44 18.57 37.10
C VAL A 100 14.72 19.11 37.76
N GLY A 101 14.75 20.41 38.07
CA GLY A 101 15.98 21.14 38.40
C GLY A 101 16.95 21.22 37.21
N ASN A 102 18.10 21.87 37.41
CA ASN A 102 19.14 21.90 36.37
C ASN A 102 19.67 20.48 36.12
N SER A 103 19.68 20.10 34.84
CA SER A 103 20.22 18.83 34.37
C SER A 103 21.73 18.96 34.17
N GLU A 104 22.48 17.88 34.41
CA GLU A 104 23.92 17.89 34.11
C GLU A 104 24.09 17.71 32.60
N ASN A 105 24.62 18.72 31.92
CA ASN A 105 24.91 18.69 30.48
C ASN A 105 23.70 18.30 29.60
N GLY A 106 22.48 18.71 29.95
CA GLY A 106 21.31 18.42 29.11
C GLY A 106 20.78 16.98 29.15
N LYS A 107 21.35 16.10 29.98
CA LYS A 107 20.89 14.70 30.07
C LYS A 107 19.45 14.62 30.58
N MET A 108 18.61 13.87 29.86
CA MET A 108 17.26 13.56 30.32
C MET A 108 17.32 12.69 31.59
N LYS A 109 16.57 13.09 32.61
CA LYS A 109 16.42 12.36 33.87
C LYS A 109 15.00 11.79 33.94
N LYS A 110 14.86 10.59 34.50
CA LYS A 110 13.54 10.05 34.82
C LYS A 110 12.89 10.92 35.90
N ILE A 111 11.59 11.17 35.76
CA ILE A 111 10.82 11.91 36.77
C ILE A 111 10.18 10.91 37.72
N ASP A 112 10.83 10.67 38.85
CA ASP A 112 10.49 9.56 39.75
C ASP A 112 9.22 9.81 40.56
N THR A 113 8.82 11.06 40.79
CA THR A 113 7.59 11.39 41.52
C THR A 113 6.89 12.62 40.98
N LEU A 114 5.66 12.41 40.49
CA LEU A 114 4.65 13.45 40.27
C LEU A 114 3.46 13.20 41.21
N THR A 115 2.92 14.27 41.79
CA THR A 115 1.64 14.19 42.52
C THR A 115 0.50 13.82 41.57
N ASN A 116 -0.59 13.25 42.08
CA ASN A 116 -1.77 12.94 41.27
C ASN A 116 -2.33 14.17 40.54
N GLN A 117 -2.29 15.34 41.19
CA GLN A 117 -2.69 16.59 40.55
C GLN A 117 -1.76 16.94 39.37
N GLN A 118 -0.44 16.84 39.52
CA GLN A 118 0.50 17.08 38.43
C GLN A 118 0.33 16.09 37.28
N LYS A 119 0.03 14.81 37.57
CA LYS A 119 -0.29 13.80 36.54
C LYS A 119 -1.52 14.18 35.71
N ILE A 120 -2.60 14.65 36.37
CA ILE A 120 -3.82 15.13 35.69
C ILE A 120 -3.52 16.36 34.84
N LEU A 121 -2.76 17.32 35.37
CA LEU A 121 -2.40 18.54 34.65
C LEU A 121 -1.49 18.25 33.45
N LEU A 122 -0.52 17.34 33.58
CA LEU A 122 0.33 16.91 32.47
C LEU A 122 -0.49 16.24 31.35
N LEU A 123 -1.44 15.37 31.70
CA LEU A 123 -2.36 14.79 30.71
C LEU A 123 -3.18 15.87 30.01
N SER A 124 -3.63 16.89 30.74
CA SER A 124 -4.37 18.02 30.17
C SER A 124 -3.52 18.85 29.20
N ASP A 125 -2.26 19.14 29.56
CA ASP A 125 -1.34 19.86 28.69
C ASP A 125 -1.04 19.06 27.43
N ILE A 126 -0.74 17.76 27.56
CA ILE A 126 -0.49 16.88 26.41
C ILE A 126 -1.72 16.83 25.51
N LYS A 127 -2.93 16.62 26.04
CA LYS A 127 -4.17 16.65 25.26
C LYS A 127 -4.34 17.94 24.47
N THR A 128 -3.93 19.08 25.05
CA THR A 128 -3.98 20.39 24.40
C THR A 128 -2.96 20.47 23.27
N ILE A 129 -1.70 20.09 23.53
CA ILE A 129 -0.61 20.13 22.55
C ILE A 129 -0.89 19.21 21.36
N ILE A 130 -1.41 18.01 21.62
CA ILE A 130 -1.69 17.03 20.55
C ILE A 130 -3.00 17.27 19.81
N ASN A 131 -3.74 18.34 20.14
CA ASN A 131 -5.09 18.59 19.64
C ASN A 131 -5.99 17.36 19.79
N TRP A 132 -6.15 16.87 21.02
CA TRP A 132 -6.90 15.65 21.34
C TRP A 132 -8.31 15.63 20.73
N LEU A 133 -8.99 16.78 20.68
CA LEU A 133 -10.32 16.87 20.06
C LEU A 133 -10.32 16.49 18.58
N GLY A 134 -9.32 16.94 17.82
CA GLY A 134 -9.20 16.54 16.41
C GLY A 134 -8.89 15.05 16.22
N ILE A 135 -8.16 14.43 17.16
CA ILE A 135 -7.94 12.98 17.15
C ILE A 135 -9.23 12.24 17.49
N VAL A 136 -9.96 12.67 18.52
CA VAL A 136 -11.25 12.11 18.93
C VAL A 136 -12.24 12.14 17.78
N GLU A 137 -12.41 13.29 17.11
CA GLU A 137 -13.30 13.43 15.96
C GLU A 137 -12.95 12.46 14.83
N ALA A 138 -11.67 12.38 14.48
CA ALA A 138 -11.23 11.54 13.38
C ALA A 138 -11.38 10.02 13.69
N VAL A 139 -11.13 9.60 14.93
CA VAL A 139 -11.37 8.20 15.36
C VAL A 139 -12.86 7.91 15.48
N LYS A 140 -13.66 8.88 15.94
CA LYS A 140 -15.12 8.79 15.98
C LYS A 140 -15.71 8.59 14.59
N ASP A 141 -15.18 9.26 13.58
CA ASP A 141 -15.60 9.05 12.18
C ASP A 141 -15.33 7.62 11.71
N VAL A 142 -14.20 7.02 12.11
CA VAL A 142 -13.93 5.60 11.86
C VAL A 142 -14.95 4.73 12.59
N TYR A 143 -15.16 4.93 13.90
CA TYR A 143 -16.11 4.17 14.72
C TYR A 143 -17.57 4.24 14.27
N ASN A 144 -17.95 5.38 13.68
CA ASN A 144 -19.28 5.60 13.15
C ASN A 144 -19.50 4.93 11.79
N LYS A 145 -18.43 4.42 11.14
CA LYS A 145 -18.59 3.59 9.95
C LYS A 145 -19.47 2.41 10.30
N GLU A 146 -20.44 2.22 9.43
CA GLU A 146 -21.52 1.26 9.61
C GLU A 146 -21.02 -0.16 9.91
N VAL A 147 -19.89 -0.54 9.31
CA VAL A 147 -19.23 -1.85 9.45
C VAL A 147 -18.72 -2.15 10.88
N TYR A 148 -18.43 -1.12 11.69
CA TYR A 148 -17.86 -1.29 13.03
C TYR A 148 -18.88 -1.19 14.17
N LYS A 149 -20.12 -0.77 13.90
CA LYS A 149 -21.16 -0.64 14.93
C LYS A 149 -21.38 -1.88 15.78
N VAL A 150 -21.19 -3.07 15.20
CA VAL A 150 -21.35 -4.35 15.89
C VAL A 150 -20.28 -4.59 16.96
N ILE A 151 -19.09 -4.01 16.79
CA ILE A 151 -17.98 -4.10 17.76
C ILE A 151 -17.85 -2.83 18.61
N ASN A 152 -18.74 -1.84 18.46
CA ASN A 152 -18.72 -0.65 19.31
C ASN A 152 -19.04 -1.01 20.76
N TYR A 153 -18.16 -0.65 21.69
CA TYR A 153 -18.35 -0.90 23.11
C TYR A 153 -19.56 -0.14 23.66
N SER A 154 -19.58 1.18 23.48
CA SER A 154 -20.63 2.11 23.93
C SER A 154 -21.15 2.98 22.79
N GLU A 155 -22.39 3.48 22.93
CA GLU A 155 -22.93 4.56 22.08
C GLU A 155 -22.31 5.92 22.44
N ASN A 156 -21.83 6.06 23.69
CA ASN A 156 -21.05 7.20 24.12
C ASN A 156 -19.59 7.03 23.68
N PHE A 157 -19.16 7.77 22.66
CA PHE A 157 -17.81 7.62 22.11
C PHE A 157 -16.70 7.93 23.12
N ASP A 158 -16.95 8.78 24.11
CA ASP A 158 -15.96 9.13 25.13
C ASP A 158 -15.57 7.92 26.00
N GLU A 159 -16.40 6.87 26.04
CA GLU A 159 -16.10 5.59 26.71
C GLU A 159 -15.35 4.59 25.82
N ASN A 160 -15.29 4.87 24.51
CA ASN A 160 -14.67 4.01 23.51
C ASN A 160 -13.21 4.39 23.22
N PHE A 161 -12.79 5.61 23.57
CA PHE A 161 -11.48 6.11 23.21
C PHE A 161 -10.90 7.01 24.29
N GLU A 162 -9.75 6.63 24.82
CA GLU A 162 -9.04 7.41 25.84
C GLU A 162 -7.56 7.57 25.53
N LEU A 163 -6.97 8.58 26.15
CA LEU A 163 -5.53 8.80 26.18
C LEU A 163 -5.05 8.61 27.61
N SER A 164 -4.09 7.70 27.79
CA SER A 164 -3.34 7.52 29.04
C SER A 164 -1.86 7.81 28.82
N LEU A 165 -1.15 8.19 29.89
CA LEU A 165 0.30 8.40 29.87
C LEU A 165 0.98 7.28 30.65
N ASN A 166 2.03 6.70 30.09
CA ASN A 166 2.91 5.80 30.83
C ASN A 166 3.94 6.62 31.62
N PHE A 167 3.59 6.99 32.84
CA PHE A 167 4.48 7.81 33.69
C PHE A 167 5.82 7.14 34.02
N ASP A 168 5.94 5.82 33.91
CA ASP A 168 7.22 5.13 34.12
C ASP A 168 8.26 5.45 33.04
N THR A 169 7.79 5.94 31.88
CA THR A 169 8.60 6.38 30.74
C THR A 169 8.84 7.89 30.72
N LEU A 170 8.29 8.63 31.70
CA LEU A 170 8.42 10.08 31.76
C LEU A 170 9.88 10.47 32.06
N MET A 171 10.51 11.11 31.10
CA MET A 171 11.83 11.70 31.22
C MET A 171 11.76 13.18 30.90
N ALA A 172 12.55 13.99 31.59
CA ALA A 172 12.71 15.38 31.23
C ALA A 172 14.12 15.89 31.48
N SER A 173 14.49 16.94 30.76
CA SER A 173 15.67 17.75 31.03
C SER A 173 15.27 19.23 31.10
N TYR A 174 15.95 19.97 31.95
CA TYR A 174 15.82 21.43 32.09
C TYR A 174 17.22 22.02 32.30
N ASN A 175 17.57 23.06 31.56
CA ASN A 175 18.86 23.73 31.68
C ASN A 175 18.75 25.22 31.39
N GLU A 176 19.60 25.98 32.06
CA GLU A 176 19.72 27.43 31.95
C GLU A 176 21.22 27.78 31.82
N ILE A 177 21.64 28.41 30.71
CA ILE A 177 22.96 29.04 30.54
C ILE A 177 22.73 30.47 30.07
N SER A 178 23.29 31.42 30.81
CA SER A 178 23.15 32.85 30.50
C SER A 178 21.67 33.19 30.31
N ASP A 179 21.27 33.76 29.15
CA ASP A 179 19.89 34.13 28.85
C ASP A 179 19.10 33.04 28.10
N ASN A 180 19.70 31.85 27.90
CA ASN A 180 19.07 30.76 27.17
C ASN A 180 18.67 29.61 28.11
N THR A 181 17.38 29.32 28.11
CA THR A 181 16.78 28.21 28.85
C THR A 181 16.19 27.23 27.86
N VAL A 182 16.43 25.95 28.06
CA VAL A 182 15.88 24.86 27.25
C VAL A 182 15.33 23.74 28.13
N ALA A 183 14.25 23.12 27.68
CA ALA A 183 13.72 21.91 28.30
C ALA A 183 13.26 20.91 27.25
N THR A 184 13.36 19.63 27.58
CA THR A 184 12.76 18.54 26.80
C THR A 184 11.97 17.66 27.74
N VAL A 185 10.78 17.23 27.31
CA VAL A 185 9.95 16.24 28.01
C VAL A 185 9.67 15.10 27.05
N LYS A 186 9.86 13.86 27.49
CA LYS A 186 9.60 12.63 26.74
C LYS A 186 8.68 11.73 27.56
N VAL A 187 7.58 11.25 26.99
CA VAL A 187 6.66 10.30 27.65
C VAL A 187 5.91 9.46 26.62
N ASP A 188 5.67 8.19 26.92
CA ASP A 188 4.83 7.35 26.07
C ASP A 188 3.35 7.65 26.31
N CYS A 189 2.68 8.05 25.24
CA CYS A 189 1.25 8.25 25.16
C CYS A 189 0.59 6.97 24.66
N ASN A 190 -0.39 6.46 25.41
CA ASN A 190 -1.12 5.26 25.07
C ASN A 190 -2.57 5.60 24.68
N TYR A 191 -2.88 5.45 23.41
CA TYR A 191 -4.21 5.61 22.84
C TYR A 191 -4.95 4.29 22.99
N VAL A 192 -5.91 4.26 23.91
CA VAL A 192 -6.66 3.04 24.25
C VAL A 192 -8.00 3.10 23.57
N VAL A 193 -8.31 2.06 22.81
CA VAL A 193 -9.52 1.95 22.01
C VAL A 193 -10.30 0.73 22.49
N TYR A 194 -11.52 0.97 22.97
CA TYR A 194 -12.38 -0.05 23.55
C TYR A 194 -13.41 -0.56 22.54
N TYR A 195 -13.59 -1.88 22.52
CA TYR A 195 -14.50 -2.57 21.62
C TYR A 195 -15.18 -3.75 22.31
N LYS A 196 -16.24 -4.28 21.69
CA LYS A 196 -16.88 -5.55 22.09
C LYS A 196 -16.16 -6.71 21.43
N ASP A 197 -15.60 -7.62 22.21
CA ASP A 197 -15.03 -8.86 21.68
C ASP A 197 -16.13 -9.88 21.31
N ALA A 198 -15.69 -11.07 20.90
CA ALA A 198 -16.59 -12.13 20.45
C ALA A 198 -17.51 -12.68 21.54
N ASN A 199 -17.20 -12.44 22.82
CA ASN A 199 -18.02 -12.78 23.97
C ASN A 199 -18.91 -11.59 24.42
N ASN A 200 -18.98 -10.52 23.63
CA ASN A 200 -19.60 -9.23 23.97
C ASN A 200 -19.00 -8.57 25.23
N GLN A 201 -17.76 -8.91 25.58
CA GLN A 201 -17.07 -8.29 26.71
C GLN A 201 -16.29 -7.06 26.26
N ARG A 202 -16.04 -6.14 27.20
CA ARG A 202 -15.20 -4.97 26.97
C ARG A 202 -13.76 -5.44 26.77
N SER A 203 -13.26 -5.28 25.57
CA SER A 203 -11.86 -5.51 25.21
C SER A 203 -11.22 -4.22 24.73
N GLN A 204 -9.89 -4.18 24.66
CA GLN A 204 -9.15 -2.99 24.22
C GLN A 204 -7.95 -3.34 23.33
N PHE A 205 -7.61 -2.44 22.42
CA PHE A 205 -6.30 -2.41 21.80
C PHE A 205 -5.67 -1.03 21.97
N ASN A 206 -4.35 -1.02 21.93
CA ASN A 206 -3.53 0.12 22.34
C ASN A 206 -2.59 0.52 21.21
N PHE A 207 -2.42 1.83 21.03
CA PHE A 207 -1.34 2.39 20.22
C PHE A 207 -0.44 3.22 21.12
N ILE A 208 0.83 2.85 21.17
CA ILE A 208 1.83 3.60 21.93
C ILE A 208 2.52 4.56 20.95
N ASN A 209 2.55 5.83 21.31
CA ASN A 209 3.30 6.86 20.60
C ASN A 209 4.24 7.56 21.57
N ASN A 210 5.50 7.72 21.19
CA ASN A 210 6.44 8.46 22.00
C ASN A 210 6.27 9.98 21.79
N PHE A 211 5.78 10.67 22.81
CA PHE A 211 5.63 12.12 22.79
C PHE A 211 6.93 12.77 23.27
N THR A 212 7.60 13.51 22.38
CA THR A 212 8.76 14.35 22.70
C THR A 212 8.38 15.81 22.49
N TYR A 213 8.52 16.63 23.53
CA TYR A 213 8.17 18.05 23.54
C TYR A 213 9.37 18.91 23.96
N GLY A 214 9.71 19.89 23.14
CA GLY A 214 10.82 20.82 23.37
C GLY A 214 10.34 22.24 23.69
N LEU A 215 11.06 22.90 24.60
CA LEU A 215 10.86 24.30 24.97
C LEU A 215 12.18 25.06 24.90
N THR A 216 12.12 26.34 24.54
CA THR A 216 13.25 27.27 24.68
C THR A 216 12.77 28.66 25.08
N SER A 217 13.61 29.44 25.75
CA SER A 217 13.40 30.90 25.94
C SER A 217 13.98 31.73 24.78
N ASN A 218 14.76 31.11 23.88
CA ASN A 218 15.49 31.81 22.83
C ASN A 218 14.77 31.72 21.47
N LYS A 219 14.39 32.87 20.94
CA LYS A 219 13.67 32.97 19.66
C LYS A 219 14.49 32.47 18.46
N GLN A 220 15.80 32.72 18.42
CA GLN A 220 16.65 32.25 17.31
C GLN A 220 16.75 30.72 17.28
N THR A 221 16.82 30.08 18.45
CA THR A 221 16.77 28.62 18.57
C THR A 221 15.45 28.08 18.04
N GLU A 222 14.33 28.66 18.45
CA GLU A 222 13.00 28.27 17.96
C GLU A 222 12.88 28.45 16.44
N GLU A 223 13.35 29.57 15.91
CA GLU A 223 13.37 29.84 14.47
C GLU A 223 14.23 28.81 13.72
N ALA A 224 15.40 28.44 14.25
CA ALA A 224 16.26 27.41 13.68
C ALA A 224 15.61 26.01 13.69
N VAL A 225 15.00 25.61 14.81
CA VAL A 225 14.29 24.33 14.93
C VAL A 225 13.09 24.28 14.00
N ASN A 226 12.29 25.35 13.97
CA ASN A 226 11.15 25.48 13.06
C ASN A 226 11.59 25.41 11.59
N LYS A 227 12.72 26.05 11.24
CA LYS A 227 13.30 25.97 9.90
C LYS A 227 13.77 24.54 9.59
N VAL A 228 14.40 23.81 10.50
CA VAL A 228 14.74 22.39 10.29
C VAL A 228 13.48 21.55 10.08
N ILE A 229 12.53 21.58 11.02
CA ILE A 229 11.36 20.70 11.00
C ILE A 229 10.45 21.00 9.81
N LYS A 230 10.28 22.27 9.43
CA LYS A 230 9.39 22.67 8.33
C LYS A 230 10.09 22.74 6.99
N SER A 231 11.25 23.41 6.91
CA SER A 231 11.89 23.65 5.61
C SER A 231 12.52 22.38 5.03
N ILE A 232 13.17 21.54 5.85
CA ILE A 232 13.76 20.28 5.34
C ILE A 232 12.68 19.34 4.82
N ARG A 233 11.48 19.36 5.41
CA ARG A 233 10.36 18.48 5.04
C ARG A 233 10.15 18.39 3.55
N TYR A 234 10.21 19.52 2.83
CA TYR A 234 10.05 19.55 1.37
C TYR A 234 11.37 19.86 0.66
N ALA A 235 12.20 20.73 1.22
CA ALA A 235 13.45 21.15 0.60
C ALA A 235 14.48 20.02 0.49
N GLY A 236 14.40 18.98 1.33
CA GLY A 236 15.31 17.84 1.29
C GLY A 236 15.43 17.20 -0.10
N VAL A 237 14.32 17.11 -0.84
CA VAL A 237 14.31 16.70 -2.26
C VAL A 237 14.20 17.88 -3.20
N LEU A 238 13.38 18.89 -2.88
CA LEU A 238 13.01 19.92 -3.84
C LEU A 238 14.05 21.04 -4.02
N ASP A 239 14.95 21.22 -3.05
CA ASP A 239 16.06 22.17 -3.11
C ASP A 239 17.38 21.40 -3.30
N ASP A 240 17.56 20.91 -4.53
CA ASP A 240 18.74 20.17 -4.97
C ASP A 240 20.04 21.00 -4.94
N LYS A 241 19.93 22.34 -4.85
CA LYS A 241 21.08 23.23 -4.67
C LYS A 241 21.60 23.22 -3.24
N THR A 242 20.70 23.31 -2.27
CA THR A 242 21.06 23.37 -0.85
C THR A 242 21.34 21.98 -0.30
N TYR A 243 20.43 21.02 -0.51
CA TYR A 243 20.50 19.68 0.09
C TYR A 243 21.14 18.63 -0.84
N GLY A 244 21.43 18.98 -2.10
CA GLY A 244 22.00 18.02 -3.05
C GLY A 244 21.05 16.85 -3.28
N ASP A 245 21.61 15.64 -3.43
CA ASP A 245 20.86 14.40 -3.63
C ASP A 245 20.63 13.64 -2.30
N THR A 246 20.86 14.25 -1.14
CA THR A 246 20.92 13.55 0.15
C THR A 246 19.65 12.79 0.50
N PHE A 247 18.48 13.28 0.06
CA PHE A 247 17.19 12.61 0.23
C PHE A 247 16.64 12.02 -1.09
N ALA A 248 17.45 12.02 -2.15
CA ALA A 248 17.19 11.37 -3.43
C ALA A 248 17.95 10.05 -3.46
N PHE A 249 17.26 8.96 -3.15
CA PHE A 249 17.86 7.63 -3.08
C PHE A 249 17.94 6.99 -4.46
N ASN A 250 18.95 6.17 -4.65
CA ASN A 250 19.15 5.42 -5.89
C ASN A 250 19.87 4.09 -5.58
N ASN A 251 20.09 3.30 -6.63
CA ASN A 251 20.71 1.98 -6.46
C ASN A 251 22.15 2.03 -5.95
N GLU A 252 22.87 3.10 -6.28
CA GLU A 252 24.26 3.30 -5.85
C GLU A 252 24.33 3.57 -4.35
N LYS A 253 23.45 4.42 -3.81
CA LYS A 253 23.37 4.71 -2.37
C LYS A 253 23.09 3.44 -1.56
N PHE A 254 22.20 2.58 -2.05
CA PHE A 254 21.90 1.30 -1.42
C PHE A 254 22.94 0.20 -1.70
N LYS A 255 23.98 0.47 -2.50
CA LYS A 255 25.06 -0.48 -2.85
C LYS A 255 24.53 -1.80 -3.43
N ILE A 256 23.53 -1.71 -4.29
CA ILE A 256 22.94 -2.89 -4.92
C ILE A 256 23.86 -3.41 -6.01
N SER A 257 24.05 -4.73 -6.03
CA SER A 257 24.86 -5.41 -7.04
C SER A 257 24.25 -5.24 -8.44
N GLU A 258 25.09 -5.13 -9.47
CA GLU A 258 24.67 -4.87 -10.86
C GLU A 258 23.57 -5.82 -11.37
N ASP A 259 23.57 -7.09 -10.93
CA ASP A 259 22.59 -8.11 -11.30
C ASP A 259 21.18 -7.87 -10.70
N LYS A 260 21.08 -6.96 -9.72
CA LYS A 260 19.84 -6.60 -9.03
C LYS A 260 19.38 -5.18 -9.31
N VAL A 261 20.22 -4.34 -9.92
CA VAL A 261 19.91 -2.94 -10.26
C VAL A 261 18.63 -2.85 -11.08
N ASN A 262 18.39 -3.77 -12.00
CA ASN A 262 17.23 -3.74 -12.89
C ASN A 262 15.99 -4.50 -12.36
N LYS A 263 15.88 -4.67 -11.03
CA LYS A 263 14.72 -5.30 -10.39
C LYS A 263 13.92 -4.23 -9.64
N PRO A 264 12.58 -4.19 -9.77
CA PRO A 264 11.77 -3.25 -9.01
C PRO A 264 11.87 -3.55 -7.51
N TYR A 265 11.80 -2.50 -6.70
CA TYR A 265 11.62 -2.66 -5.26
C TYR A 265 10.15 -2.82 -4.91
N THR A 266 9.85 -3.95 -4.28
CA THR A 266 8.63 -4.07 -3.47
C THR A 266 8.67 -3.03 -2.34
N ASP A 267 7.51 -2.59 -1.85
CA ASP A 267 7.43 -1.62 -0.75
C ASP A 267 8.25 -2.03 0.48
N ASN A 268 8.16 -3.31 0.87
CA ASN A 268 8.92 -3.84 2.00
C ASN A 268 10.42 -3.83 1.73
N SER A 269 10.85 -4.30 0.55
CA SER A 269 12.27 -4.32 0.22
C SER A 269 12.87 -2.92 0.15
N TYR A 270 12.15 -1.95 -0.43
CA TYR A 270 12.57 -0.55 -0.44
C TYR A 270 12.73 -0.01 0.98
N LYS A 271 11.74 -0.22 1.84
CA LYS A 271 11.77 0.23 3.23
C LYS A 271 12.99 -0.33 3.96
N THR A 272 13.28 -1.63 3.81
CA THR A 272 14.44 -2.27 4.44
C THR A 272 15.77 -1.70 3.92
N GLN A 273 15.91 -1.49 2.61
CA GLN A 273 17.12 -0.88 2.03
C GLN A 273 17.33 0.56 2.54
N LEU A 274 16.25 1.32 2.62
CA LEU A 274 16.28 2.68 3.12
C LEU A 274 16.68 2.70 4.61
N GLU A 275 16.06 1.87 5.44
CA GLU A 275 16.39 1.71 6.85
C GLU A 275 17.87 1.35 7.04
N ASP A 276 18.36 0.34 6.31
CA ASP A 276 19.74 -0.09 6.34
C ASP A 276 20.71 1.03 5.96
N TYR A 277 20.45 1.71 4.84
CA TYR A 277 21.29 2.81 4.36
C TYR A 277 21.36 3.95 5.38
N ILE A 278 20.19 4.41 5.82
CA ILE A 278 20.03 5.57 6.70
C ILE A 278 20.73 5.33 8.04
N ASN A 279 20.52 4.17 8.64
CA ASN A 279 21.08 3.84 9.95
C ASN A 279 22.60 3.57 9.91
N LYS A 280 23.12 2.99 8.83
CA LYS A 280 24.55 2.62 8.73
C LYS A 280 25.43 3.74 8.17
N THR A 281 25.00 4.39 7.10
CA THR A 281 25.85 5.30 6.30
C THR A 281 25.24 6.68 6.09
N GLY A 282 23.93 6.75 5.83
CA GLY A 282 23.26 7.99 5.44
C GLY A 282 23.16 9.05 6.54
N LYS A 283 23.10 8.66 7.82
CA LYS A 283 22.96 9.61 8.94
C LYS A 283 24.00 10.73 8.97
N ASN A 284 25.27 10.41 8.65
CA ASN A 284 26.36 11.38 8.70
C ASN A 284 26.29 12.39 7.55
N GLU A 285 25.83 11.94 6.38
CA GLU A 285 25.60 12.80 5.23
C GLU A 285 24.43 13.76 5.51
N ILE A 286 23.33 13.20 6.02
CA ILE A 286 22.13 13.96 6.39
C ILE A 286 22.47 15.04 7.42
N ILE A 287 23.14 14.69 8.51
CA ILE A 287 23.44 15.67 9.55
C ILE A 287 24.39 16.77 9.07
N LYS A 288 25.38 16.41 8.24
CA LYS A 288 26.28 17.37 7.62
C LYS A 288 25.50 18.37 6.78
N LYS A 289 24.61 17.89 5.92
CA LYS A 289 23.76 18.76 5.09
C LYS A 289 22.82 19.62 5.88
N ILE A 290 22.24 19.10 6.97
CA ILE A 290 21.45 19.93 7.87
C ILE A 290 22.32 21.08 8.40
N ASN A 291 23.51 20.77 8.94
CA ASN A 291 24.40 21.79 9.51
C ASN A 291 24.93 22.83 8.52
N ASP A 292 25.17 22.45 7.26
CA ASP A 292 25.67 23.37 6.22
C ASP A 292 24.71 24.56 5.96
N VAL A 293 23.43 24.45 6.36
CA VAL A 293 22.36 25.44 6.08
C VAL A 293 22.11 26.40 7.25
N PHE A 294 22.75 26.20 8.40
CA PHE A 294 22.54 27.00 9.62
C PHE A 294 23.80 27.75 10.03
N GLU A 295 23.61 28.78 10.88
CA GLU A 295 24.69 29.61 11.36
C GLU A 295 25.67 28.83 12.25
N LYS A 296 26.93 29.30 12.33
CA LYS A 296 28.02 28.64 13.08
C LYS A 296 27.72 28.32 14.56
N ASN A 297 26.72 28.97 15.16
CA ASN A 297 26.38 28.82 16.58
C ASN A 297 25.23 27.83 16.85
N THR A 298 24.66 27.23 15.80
CA THR A 298 23.64 26.19 15.89
C THR A 298 24.16 24.93 15.23
N ASN A 299 24.27 23.85 15.99
CA ASN A 299 24.76 22.58 15.48
C ASN A 299 23.74 21.48 15.75
N PHE A 300 23.40 20.71 14.75
CA PHE A 300 22.55 19.54 14.86
C PHE A 300 23.41 18.29 14.97
N THR A 301 23.00 17.36 15.83
CA THR A 301 23.62 16.04 15.93
C THR A 301 22.56 14.99 16.24
N PHE A 302 22.75 13.77 15.75
CA PHE A 302 21.95 12.64 16.22
C PHE A 302 22.38 12.23 17.62
N VAL A 303 21.43 11.80 18.44
CA VAL A 303 21.70 11.17 19.73
C VAL A 303 21.51 9.68 19.59
N GLU A 304 22.52 8.91 19.97
CA GLU A 304 22.39 7.47 20.17
C GLU A 304 22.32 7.26 21.68
N TYR A 305 21.17 6.82 22.21
CA TYR A 305 21.07 6.52 23.63
C TYR A 305 21.49 5.07 23.90
N ASN A 306 21.25 4.15 22.96
CA ASN A 306 21.66 2.74 22.99
C ASN A 306 22.01 2.20 21.59
N ASN A 307 22.65 1.02 21.51
CA ASN A 307 22.94 0.29 20.26
C ASN A 307 21.70 -0.08 19.43
N SER A 308 20.48 0.11 19.95
CA SER A 308 19.20 -0.22 19.31
C SER A 308 18.43 0.98 18.76
N ASP A 309 18.90 2.22 19.01
CA ASP A 309 18.17 3.41 18.59
C ASP A 309 18.45 3.72 17.12
N TYR A 310 17.53 3.30 16.26
CA TYR A 310 17.58 3.58 14.84
C TYR A 310 17.17 5.01 14.55
N PHE A 311 17.91 5.67 13.66
CA PHE A 311 17.65 7.01 13.14
C PHE A 311 16.45 7.02 12.17
N PHE A 312 16.30 5.95 11.40
CA PHE A 312 15.11 5.65 10.62
C PHE A 312 13.97 5.22 11.56
N GLU A 313 12.83 5.91 11.50
CA GLU A 313 11.61 5.53 12.22
C GLU A 313 10.64 4.79 11.29
N GLU A 314 10.25 5.43 10.20
CA GLU A 314 9.30 4.86 9.24
C GLU A 314 9.41 5.51 7.86
N TYR A 315 8.78 4.87 6.87
CA TYR A 315 8.65 5.40 5.53
C TYR A 315 7.21 5.22 5.04
N LYS A 316 6.65 6.27 4.42
CA LYS A 316 5.30 6.31 3.86
C LYS A 316 5.33 6.75 2.41
N ASN A 317 4.78 5.94 1.51
CA ASN A 317 4.59 6.33 0.11
C ASN A 317 3.55 7.46 -0.02
N ILE A 318 3.90 8.51 -0.76
CA ILE A 318 2.97 9.54 -1.24
C ILE A 318 2.45 9.12 -2.60
N ALA A 319 3.37 8.73 -3.49
CA ALA A 319 3.06 8.26 -4.83
C ALA A 319 4.08 7.20 -5.26
N LYS A 320 3.62 6.25 -6.05
CA LYS A 320 4.41 5.19 -6.68
C LYS A 320 3.89 5.03 -8.10
N PHE A 321 4.78 4.79 -9.05
CA PHE A 321 4.38 4.43 -10.40
C PHE A 321 3.60 3.10 -10.35
N GLU A 322 2.34 3.12 -10.78
CA GLU A 322 1.40 1.99 -10.67
C GLU A 322 0.55 1.85 -11.94
N ALA A 323 -0.02 0.66 -12.11
CA ALA A 323 -0.92 0.30 -13.21
C ALA A 323 -2.36 0.80 -13.04
N ASN A 324 -2.54 2.12 -13.02
CA ASN A 324 -3.86 2.72 -12.79
C ASN A 324 -4.76 2.67 -14.04
N LYS A 325 -4.20 3.01 -15.20
CA LYS A 325 -4.94 3.04 -16.46
C LYS A 325 -4.91 1.69 -17.15
N GLU A 326 -6.09 1.28 -17.61
CA GLU A 326 -6.29 0.11 -18.46
C GLU A 326 -5.50 0.29 -19.77
N TYR A 327 -4.56 -0.61 -20.01
CA TYR A 327 -3.94 -0.81 -21.30
C TYR A 327 -4.96 -1.45 -22.23
N THR A 328 -5.29 -0.70 -23.28
CA THR A 328 -6.16 -1.11 -24.37
C THR A 328 -5.49 -0.70 -25.68
N PRO A 329 -5.35 -1.58 -26.69
CA PRO A 329 -4.84 -1.19 -28.00
C PRO A 329 -5.69 -0.07 -28.59
N SER A 330 -5.04 0.91 -29.23
CA SER A 330 -5.66 2.14 -29.76
C SER A 330 -6.91 1.92 -30.62
N THR A 331 -7.06 0.76 -31.25
CA THR A 331 -8.15 0.42 -32.17
C THR A 331 -9.26 -0.46 -31.57
N GLN A 332 -9.08 -1.04 -30.38
CA GLN A 332 -10.05 -1.98 -29.80
C GLN A 332 -10.75 -1.34 -28.60
N LYS A 333 -11.97 -0.82 -28.76
CA LYS A 333 -12.77 -0.26 -27.64
C LYS A 333 -12.98 -1.23 -26.47
N ASN A 334 -12.82 -2.54 -26.70
CA ASN A 334 -13.18 -3.61 -25.77
C ASN A 334 -11.97 -4.46 -25.27
N GLY A 335 -10.72 -4.02 -25.39
CA GLY A 335 -9.54 -4.81 -24.96
C GLY A 335 -9.14 -5.91 -25.96
N PHE A 336 -8.17 -6.78 -25.61
CA PHE A 336 -7.65 -7.81 -26.53
C PHE A 336 -8.68 -8.90 -26.83
N LEU A 337 -8.95 -9.16 -28.11
CA LEU A 337 -9.76 -10.29 -28.57
C LEU A 337 -8.88 -11.50 -28.92
N TRP A 338 -9.14 -12.64 -28.27
CA TRP A 338 -8.27 -13.82 -28.32
C TRP A 338 -8.19 -14.58 -29.66
N LYS A 339 -9.11 -14.35 -30.61
CA LYS A 339 -9.11 -14.96 -31.95
C LYS A 339 -8.89 -13.94 -33.08
N ASP A 340 -8.71 -12.66 -32.76
CA ASP A 340 -8.48 -11.65 -33.79
C ASP A 340 -7.07 -11.79 -34.37
N GLU A 341 -7.02 -12.25 -35.63
CA GLU A 341 -5.78 -12.47 -36.38
C GLU A 341 -5.25 -11.19 -37.03
N ALA A 342 -6.03 -10.10 -37.03
CA ALA A 342 -5.56 -8.82 -37.53
C ALA A 342 -4.39 -8.32 -36.68
N LYS A 343 -3.33 -7.83 -37.35
CA LYS A 343 -2.21 -7.19 -36.67
C LYS A 343 -2.69 -5.95 -35.94
N LEU A 344 -2.17 -5.74 -34.74
CA LEU A 344 -2.39 -4.50 -34.01
C LEU A 344 -1.72 -3.35 -34.76
N GLU A 345 -2.34 -2.18 -34.72
CA GLU A 345 -1.84 -0.98 -35.40
C GLU A 345 -0.40 -0.66 -34.94
N GLY A 346 0.51 -0.51 -35.90
CA GLY A 346 1.93 -0.23 -35.62
C GLY A 346 2.72 -1.41 -35.04
N LYS A 347 2.13 -2.62 -34.95
CA LYS A 347 2.75 -3.83 -34.38
C LYS A 347 2.89 -4.94 -35.41
N ASN A 348 3.84 -5.85 -35.17
CA ASN A 348 4.07 -7.03 -36.02
C ASN A 348 3.27 -8.27 -35.58
N TYR A 349 2.53 -8.18 -34.47
CA TYR A 349 1.71 -9.26 -33.90
C TYR A 349 0.22 -8.90 -33.82
N SER A 350 -0.64 -9.91 -33.78
CA SER A 350 -2.10 -9.78 -33.63
C SER A 350 -2.57 -9.87 -32.17
N SER A 351 -3.81 -9.46 -31.89
CA SER A 351 -4.43 -9.62 -30.57
C SER A 351 -4.50 -11.09 -30.14
N LYS A 352 -4.72 -12.01 -31.10
CA LYS A 352 -4.59 -13.45 -30.86
C LYS A 352 -3.20 -13.79 -30.34
N GLN A 353 -2.13 -13.46 -31.07
CA GLN A 353 -0.76 -13.80 -30.66
C GLN A 353 -0.40 -13.25 -29.27
N LEU A 354 -0.81 -12.02 -28.96
CA LEU A 354 -0.62 -11.42 -27.64
C LEU A 354 -1.39 -12.16 -26.53
N TYR A 355 -2.64 -12.52 -26.79
CA TYR A 355 -3.44 -13.33 -25.87
C TYR A 355 -2.83 -14.73 -25.67
N GLU A 356 -2.35 -15.37 -26.74
CA GLU A 356 -1.69 -16.68 -26.67
C GLU A 356 -0.43 -16.61 -25.80
N PHE A 357 0.38 -15.56 -25.98
CA PHE A 357 1.53 -15.30 -25.13
C PHE A 357 1.12 -15.12 -23.66
N LEU A 358 0.15 -14.25 -23.39
CA LEU A 358 -0.30 -13.93 -22.04
C LEU A 358 -1.01 -15.10 -21.34
N PHE A 359 -1.74 -15.98 -22.02
CA PHE A 359 -2.62 -16.95 -21.33
C PHE A 359 -2.35 -18.41 -21.69
N LYS A 360 -1.51 -18.70 -22.70
CA LYS A 360 -1.19 -20.09 -23.11
C LYS A 360 0.26 -20.47 -22.86
N GLY A 361 1.10 -19.51 -22.47
CA GLY A 361 2.53 -19.75 -22.21
C GLY A 361 3.31 -20.17 -23.46
N GLY A 362 2.74 -19.99 -24.66
CA GLY A 362 3.44 -20.24 -25.91
C GLY A 362 4.49 -19.15 -26.14
N GLN A 363 5.73 -19.56 -26.38
CA GLN A 363 6.73 -18.72 -27.03
C GLN A 363 6.47 -18.85 -28.53
N PRO A 364 5.99 -17.81 -29.24
CA PRO A 364 5.96 -17.88 -30.70
C PRO A 364 7.42 -17.89 -31.15
N GLU A 365 7.89 -19.04 -31.64
CA GLU A 365 9.27 -19.25 -32.06
C GLU A 365 9.69 -18.14 -33.05
N ASN A 366 10.80 -17.47 -32.74
CA ASN A 366 11.56 -16.59 -33.63
C ASN A 366 10.96 -15.24 -34.08
N LEU A 367 9.83 -14.77 -33.51
CA LEU A 367 9.19 -13.52 -33.96
C LEU A 367 9.17 -12.35 -32.95
N ASN A 368 9.73 -12.53 -31.75
CA ASN A 368 9.41 -11.63 -30.62
C ASN A 368 10.61 -11.08 -29.84
N ASP A 369 11.84 -11.27 -30.28
CA ASP A 369 12.98 -10.69 -29.57
C ASP A 369 13.29 -9.30 -30.15
N LEU A 370 13.36 -8.30 -29.27
CA LEU A 370 13.86 -6.96 -29.54
C LEU A 370 15.23 -6.81 -28.88
N ASP A 371 16.23 -6.34 -29.62
CA ASP A 371 17.50 -5.96 -29.03
C ASP A 371 17.38 -4.60 -28.34
N VAL A 372 17.72 -4.55 -27.06
CA VAL A 372 17.78 -3.33 -26.23
C VAL A 372 19.15 -3.22 -25.57
N THR A 373 19.63 -2.01 -25.32
CA THR A 373 20.99 -1.77 -24.79
C THR A 373 20.91 -1.20 -23.39
N ILE A 374 21.24 -1.99 -22.38
CA ILE A 374 21.01 -1.63 -20.97
C ILE A 374 22.33 -1.69 -20.24
N ASN A 375 22.72 -0.59 -19.59
CA ASN A 375 24.04 -0.45 -18.96
C ASN A 375 25.16 -0.90 -19.89
N ASN A 376 25.12 -0.41 -21.14
CA ASN A 376 26.09 -0.72 -22.20
C ASN A 376 26.14 -2.20 -22.63
N LYS A 377 25.11 -3.01 -22.32
CA LYS A 377 24.98 -4.41 -22.74
C LYS A 377 23.76 -4.60 -23.62
N VAL A 378 23.94 -5.18 -24.81
CA VAL A 378 22.82 -5.58 -25.66
C VAL A 378 22.20 -6.85 -25.08
N ILE A 379 20.90 -6.79 -24.79
CA ILE A 379 20.12 -7.94 -24.34
C ILE A 379 18.89 -8.09 -25.25
N LYS A 380 18.36 -9.31 -25.29
CA LYS A 380 17.11 -9.63 -25.97
C LYS A 380 15.96 -9.53 -24.99
N VAL A 381 14.93 -8.77 -25.36
CA VAL A 381 13.68 -8.67 -24.60
C VAL A 381 12.50 -9.07 -25.46
N ASN A 382 11.45 -9.57 -24.84
CA ASN A 382 10.21 -9.91 -25.51
C ASN A 382 9.48 -8.63 -25.98
N ASN A 383 9.35 -8.46 -27.29
CA ASN A 383 8.75 -7.30 -27.94
C ASN A 383 7.29 -7.06 -27.49
N MET A 384 6.51 -8.11 -27.22
CA MET A 384 5.13 -7.97 -26.74
C MET A 384 5.06 -7.41 -25.31
N ILE A 385 5.91 -7.91 -24.39
CA ILE A 385 5.99 -7.35 -23.02
C ILE A 385 6.54 -5.93 -23.07
N HIS A 386 7.56 -5.68 -23.90
CA HIS A 386 8.15 -4.35 -24.09
C HIS A 386 7.09 -3.35 -24.56
N ASP A 387 6.28 -3.72 -25.53
CA ASP A 387 5.19 -2.88 -26.02
C ASP A 387 4.10 -2.62 -24.97
N ILE A 388 3.67 -3.64 -24.22
CA ILE A 388 2.73 -3.48 -23.10
C ILE A 388 3.31 -2.51 -22.06
N ALA A 389 4.57 -2.73 -21.66
CA ALA A 389 5.27 -1.94 -20.66
C ALA A 389 5.37 -0.48 -21.12
N LYS A 390 5.73 -0.25 -22.38
CA LYS A 390 5.91 1.07 -23.00
C LYS A 390 4.63 1.88 -23.02
N GLU A 391 3.53 1.28 -23.48
CA GLU A 391 2.25 1.98 -23.55
C GLU A 391 1.66 2.18 -22.15
N SER A 392 1.77 1.18 -21.27
CA SER A 392 1.38 1.34 -19.86
C SER A 392 2.19 2.44 -19.17
N PHE A 393 3.48 2.55 -19.47
CA PHE A 393 4.35 3.63 -18.99
C PHE A 393 3.83 5.00 -19.40
N LYS A 394 3.63 5.20 -20.71
CA LYS A 394 3.11 6.47 -21.25
C LYS A 394 1.75 6.85 -20.67
N LEU A 395 0.84 5.89 -20.50
CA LEU A 395 -0.50 6.12 -19.97
C LEU A 395 -0.47 6.55 -18.50
N ASN A 396 0.38 5.93 -17.68
CA ASN A 396 0.38 6.10 -16.24
C ASN A 396 1.32 7.20 -15.73
N ILE A 397 2.33 7.60 -16.52
CA ILE A 397 3.36 8.53 -16.03
C ILE A 397 2.83 9.94 -15.79
N SER A 398 1.89 10.42 -16.62
CA SER A 398 1.22 11.71 -16.40
C SER A 398 0.49 11.78 -15.06
N ASP A 399 -0.10 10.66 -14.66
CA ASP A 399 -0.94 10.57 -13.48
C ASP A 399 -0.08 10.48 -12.22
N LEU A 400 1.07 9.81 -12.29
CA LEU A 400 2.04 9.77 -11.18
C LEU A 400 2.37 11.19 -10.72
N TYR A 401 2.83 12.05 -11.63
CA TYR A 401 3.25 13.41 -11.28
C TYR A 401 2.08 14.32 -10.93
N THR A 402 0.94 14.17 -11.60
CA THR A 402 -0.27 14.92 -11.25
C THR A 402 -0.72 14.60 -9.80
N ASN A 403 -0.64 13.32 -9.42
CA ASN A 403 -0.94 12.87 -8.06
C ASN A 403 0.10 13.34 -7.05
N GLU A 404 1.40 13.29 -7.38
CA GLU A 404 2.47 13.83 -6.54
C GLU A 404 2.28 15.32 -6.25
N VAL A 405 2.02 16.13 -7.29
CA VAL A 405 1.76 17.56 -7.12
C VAL A 405 0.58 17.79 -6.19
N SER A 406 -0.54 17.12 -6.46
CA SER A 406 -1.79 17.30 -5.73
C SER A 406 -1.65 16.92 -4.27
N LYS A 407 -1.00 15.78 -3.97
CA LYS A 407 -0.79 15.29 -2.60
C LYS A 407 0.14 16.20 -1.81
N ILE A 408 1.28 16.61 -2.39
CA ILE A 408 2.20 17.51 -1.69
C ILE A 408 1.58 18.88 -1.43
N LYS A 409 0.80 19.44 -2.37
CA LYS A 409 0.04 20.68 -2.13
C LYS A 409 -0.94 20.52 -0.97
N ALA A 410 -1.71 19.44 -0.98
CA ALA A 410 -2.70 19.17 0.06
C ALA A 410 -2.02 19.02 1.42
N ASP A 411 -0.92 18.28 1.49
CA ASP A 411 -0.13 18.11 2.71
C ASP A 411 0.44 19.45 3.17
N ALA A 412 1.20 20.16 2.34
CA ALA A 412 1.80 21.45 2.69
C ALA A 412 0.74 22.46 3.19
N LYS A 413 -0.45 22.48 2.56
CA LYS A 413 -1.60 23.27 3.06
C LYS A 413 -2.06 22.81 4.44
N ASN A 414 -2.20 21.50 4.68
CA ASN A 414 -2.60 20.95 5.97
C ASN A 414 -1.58 21.25 7.09
N PHE A 415 -0.30 21.40 6.74
CA PHE A 415 0.76 21.81 7.66
C PHE A 415 0.88 23.32 7.85
N GLY A 416 0.00 24.11 7.22
CA GLY A 416 0.03 25.58 7.28
C GLY A 416 1.25 26.20 6.61
N ASP A 417 1.91 25.47 5.70
CA ASP A 417 3.13 25.91 5.04
C ASP A 417 2.81 26.72 3.79
N THR A 418 3.18 28.00 3.74
CA THR A 418 2.92 28.87 2.59
C THR A 418 3.58 28.39 1.29
N ILE A 419 4.58 27.50 1.36
CA ILE A 419 5.23 26.88 0.19
C ILE A 419 4.22 26.15 -0.72
N TYR A 420 3.06 25.69 -0.22
CA TYR A 420 2.06 24.98 -1.04
C TYR A 420 1.57 25.82 -2.25
N GLN A 421 1.54 27.15 -2.11
CA GLN A 421 1.08 28.05 -3.16
C GLN A 421 2.07 28.11 -4.33
N ASP A 422 3.36 28.09 -4.00
CA ASP A 422 4.44 28.18 -4.97
C ASP A 422 4.85 26.82 -5.54
N TYR A 423 4.29 25.73 -5.03
CA TYR A 423 4.56 24.39 -5.52
C TYR A 423 3.82 24.18 -6.85
N THR A 424 4.50 23.88 -7.94
CA THR A 424 3.88 23.71 -9.27
C THR A 424 4.52 22.53 -10.01
N ILE A 425 3.81 22.00 -11.01
CA ILE A 425 4.37 20.95 -11.87
C ILE A 425 5.69 21.41 -12.52
N ASP A 426 5.82 22.71 -12.84
CA ASP A 426 7.02 23.26 -13.48
C ASP A 426 8.26 23.25 -12.57
N LYS A 427 8.08 23.40 -11.25
CA LYS A 427 9.18 23.19 -10.29
C LYS A 427 9.63 21.73 -10.24
N LEU A 428 8.71 20.78 -10.45
CA LEU A 428 9.09 19.35 -10.49
C LEU A 428 9.79 18.98 -11.78
N LYS A 429 9.38 19.53 -12.93
CA LYS A 429 9.96 19.26 -14.25
C LYS A 429 11.46 19.54 -14.34
N THR A 430 11.98 20.43 -13.50
CA THR A 430 13.37 20.88 -13.54
C THR A 430 14.21 20.35 -12.38
N ASN A 431 13.59 19.71 -11.39
CA ASN A 431 14.29 19.20 -10.22
C ASN A 431 15.03 17.90 -10.55
N LYS A 432 16.36 17.89 -10.30
CA LYS A 432 17.22 16.73 -10.60
C LYS A 432 16.94 15.52 -9.72
N ASN A 433 16.58 15.75 -8.46
CA ASN A 433 16.24 14.71 -7.51
C ASN A 433 14.93 13.97 -7.85
N LEU A 434 14.18 14.41 -8.85
CA LEU A 434 12.99 13.73 -9.37
C LEU A 434 13.17 13.12 -10.77
N GLN A 435 14.37 13.24 -11.35
CA GLN A 435 14.68 12.59 -12.64
C GLN A 435 14.67 11.08 -12.47
N ASN A 436 13.98 10.38 -13.37
CA ASN A 436 13.74 8.95 -13.31
C ASN A 436 13.18 8.45 -11.95
N SER A 437 12.48 9.31 -11.21
CA SER A 437 11.81 8.93 -9.98
C SER A 437 10.63 8.02 -10.27
N MET A 438 10.59 6.86 -9.60
CA MET A 438 9.42 5.96 -9.64
C MET A 438 8.56 6.04 -8.40
N ARG A 439 9.06 6.74 -7.36
CA ARG A 439 8.48 6.70 -6.04
C ARG A 439 8.84 7.96 -5.29
N LEU A 440 7.84 8.52 -4.65
CA LEU A 440 7.95 9.67 -3.76
C LEU A 440 7.27 9.34 -2.43
N GLY A 441 7.93 9.68 -1.33
CA GLY A 441 7.42 9.37 0.00
C GLY A 441 8.05 10.19 1.10
N TYR A 442 7.49 10.10 2.30
CA TYR A 442 8.09 10.70 3.49
C TYR A 442 8.89 9.66 4.25
N LEU A 443 10.12 10.03 4.60
CA LEU A 443 10.96 9.37 5.57
C LEU A 443 10.81 10.09 6.91
N THR A 444 10.43 9.36 7.95
CA THR A 444 10.43 9.88 9.31
C THR A 444 11.78 9.62 9.96
N LEU A 445 12.41 10.69 10.41
CA LEU A 445 13.69 10.71 11.10
C LEU A 445 13.49 11.05 12.57
N ASN A 446 14.12 10.28 13.47
CA ASN A 446 14.06 10.51 14.91
C ASN A 446 15.43 10.93 15.46
N ASN A 447 15.52 11.11 16.79
CA ASN A 447 16.78 11.30 17.52
C ASN A 447 17.64 12.51 17.11
N LEU A 448 17.10 13.44 16.33
CA LEU A 448 17.78 14.71 16.03
C LEU A 448 17.82 15.55 17.30
N ALA A 449 18.97 16.16 17.56
CA ALA A 449 19.11 17.10 18.64
C ALA A 449 19.83 18.36 18.17
N ILE A 450 19.39 19.50 18.69
CA ILE A 450 20.02 20.79 18.46
C ILE A 450 20.96 21.10 19.62
N GLN A 451 22.16 21.58 19.31
CA GLN A 451 23.12 22.11 20.24
C GLN A 451 23.14 23.63 20.12
N VAL A 452 22.89 24.31 21.25
CA VAL A 452 22.94 25.76 21.37
C VAL A 452 23.85 26.12 22.55
N GLY A 453 24.98 26.76 22.26
CA GLY A 453 26.04 26.95 23.25
C GLY A 453 26.55 25.61 23.78
N GLY A 454 26.51 25.43 25.10
CA GLY A 454 27.01 24.23 25.79
C GLY A 454 26.03 23.05 25.89
N TYR A 455 24.77 23.20 25.45
CA TYR A 455 23.73 22.21 25.71
C TYR A 455 23.12 21.61 24.45
N LYS A 456 22.71 20.33 24.57
CA LYS A 456 22.06 19.54 23.52
C LYS A 456 20.62 19.24 23.93
N GLN A 457 19.68 19.55 23.04
CA GLN A 457 18.23 19.37 23.23
C GLN A 457 17.70 18.40 22.18
N LEU A 458 17.06 17.31 22.62
CA LEU A 458 16.40 16.36 21.72
C LEU A 458 15.16 17.01 21.10
N LEU A 459 15.02 16.83 19.79
CA LEU A 459 13.90 17.33 18.99
C LEU A 459 12.86 16.22 18.74
N PRO A 460 11.59 16.58 18.48
CA PRO A 460 10.59 15.64 17.99
C PRO A 460 11.02 15.00 16.66
N SER A 461 10.50 13.80 16.35
CA SER A 461 10.73 13.21 15.03
C SER A 461 10.08 14.05 13.93
N PHE A 462 10.69 14.10 12.76
CA PHE A 462 10.25 14.94 11.65
C PHE A 462 10.25 14.13 10.35
N GLU A 463 9.36 14.52 9.44
CA GLU A 463 9.25 13.91 8.13
C GLU A 463 10.06 14.70 7.12
N VAL A 464 10.72 13.99 6.20
CA VAL A 464 11.41 14.56 5.05
C VAL A 464 10.92 13.88 3.80
N LEU A 465 10.58 14.67 2.78
CA LEU A 465 10.26 14.18 1.45
C LEU A 465 11.49 13.50 0.87
N THR A 466 11.29 12.33 0.28
CA THR A 466 12.31 11.50 -0.31
C THR A 466 11.83 10.98 -1.64
N SER A 467 12.75 10.81 -2.58
CA SER A 467 12.50 10.16 -3.86
C SER A 467 13.37 8.92 -3.99
N TYR A 468 12.90 7.97 -4.79
CA TYR A 468 13.72 6.89 -5.28
C TYR A 468 13.83 6.97 -6.80
N ASN A 469 15.05 7.23 -7.27
CA ASN A 469 15.41 7.38 -8.65
C ASN A 469 16.16 6.14 -9.10
N GLN A 470 15.73 5.58 -10.22
CA GLN A 470 16.52 4.54 -10.86
C GLN A 470 17.78 5.20 -11.48
N SER A 471 18.97 4.75 -11.06
CA SER A 471 20.23 5.20 -11.67
C SER A 471 20.29 4.80 -13.13
N GLU A 472 20.77 5.72 -13.98
CA GLU A 472 21.12 5.47 -15.38
C GLU A 472 22.64 5.49 -15.53
N SER A 473 23.17 4.75 -16.51
CA SER A 473 24.58 4.88 -16.87
C SER A 473 24.88 6.29 -17.39
N SER A 474 26.10 6.79 -17.20
CA SER A 474 26.51 8.15 -17.56
C SER A 474 26.24 8.57 -19.01
N ASP A 475 26.18 7.60 -19.92
CA ASP A 475 26.01 7.83 -21.37
C ASP A 475 24.52 7.87 -21.78
N ILE A 476 23.60 7.60 -20.85
CA ILE A 476 22.15 7.59 -21.08
C ILE A 476 21.57 8.88 -20.50
N GLU A 477 20.75 9.55 -21.31
CA GLU A 477 20.02 10.74 -20.89
C GLU A 477 19.04 10.42 -19.76
N SER A 478 19.13 11.15 -18.65
CA SER A 478 18.14 11.10 -17.57
C SER A 478 16.91 11.92 -17.92
N TYR A 479 15.72 11.34 -17.76
CA TYR A 479 14.47 12.01 -18.09
C TYR A 479 13.77 12.51 -16.83
N ASN A 480 13.35 13.77 -16.83
CA ASN A 480 12.36 14.20 -15.85
C ASN A 480 10.98 13.79 -16.35
N LEU A 481 10.43 12.74 -15.75
CA LEU A 481 9.22 12.11 -16.26
C LEU A 481 7.97 13.03 -16.12
N ALA A 482 8.02 14.06 -15.25
CA ALA A 482 6.99 15.09 -15.14
C ALA A 482 6.91 16.00 -16.39
N SER A 483 7.99 16.05 -17.17
CA SER A 483 8.09 16.83 -18.40
C SER A 483 7.79 16.01 -19.66
N SER A 484 7.72 14.68 -19.56
CA SER A 484 8.00 13.81 -20.70
C SER A 484 6.82 13.01 -21.26
N GLY A 485 5.60 13.18 -20.75
CA GLY A 485 4.42 12.38 -21.16
C GLY A 485 4.18 12.32 -22.68
N SER A 486 4.65 13.31 -23.45
CA SER A 486 4.59 13.35 -24.92
C SER A 486 5.96 13.38 -25.62
N SER A 487 7.09 13.35 -24.89
CA SER A 487 8.44 13.57 -25.44
C SER A 487 9.43 12.41 -25.20
N LEU A 488 9.00 11.29 -24.60
CA LEU A 488 9.84 10.10 -24.48
C LEU A 488 10.09 9.49 -25.86
N ASN A 489 11.34 9.52 -26.30
CA ASN A 489 11.76 8.97 -27.59
C ASN A 489 12.01 7.45 -27.49
N GLU A 490 12.30 6.82 -28.63
CA GLU A 490 12.57 5.37 -28.68
C GLU A 490 13.83 4.97 -27.91
N ASN A 491 14.83 5.87 -27.80
CA ASN A 491 16.06 5.58 -27.09
C ASN A 491 15.80 5.37 -25.60
N PHE A 492 14.90 6.16 -24.99
CA PHE A 492 14.48 5.91 -23.60
C PHE A 492 13.99 4.47 -23.42
N PHE A 493 13.06 4.00 -24.26
CA PHE A 493 12.50 2.65 -24.14
C PHE A 493 13.49 1.53 -24.48
N LYS A 494 14.57 1.83 -25.21
CA LYS A 494 15.61 0.86 -25.59
C LYS A 494 16.84 0.89 -24.68
N GLN A 495 17.02 1.94 -23.89
CA GLN A 495 18.26 2.14 -23.14
C GLN A 495 18.05 2.33 -21.64
N SER A 496 16.94 2.94 -21.23
CA SER A 496 16.69 3.29 -19.84
C SER A 496 16.63 2.06 -18.92
N SER A 497 17.43 2.11 -17.85
CA SER A 497 17.42 1.18 -16.73
C SER A 497 16.09 1.27 -15.97
N LEU A 498 15.50 2.46 -15.90
CA LEU A 498 14.15 2.65 -15.37
C LEU A 498 13.13 1.86 -16.17
N PHE A 499 13.08 2.07 -17.48
CA PHE A 499 12.10 1.38 -18.30
C PHE A 499 12.31 -0.14 -18.29
N HIS A 500 13.56 -0.58 -18.28
CA HIS A 500 13.87 -1.99 -18.17
C HIS A 500 13.45 -2.61 -16.84
N THR A 501 13.55 -1.88 -15.73
CA THR A 501 13.07 -2.34 -14.42
C THR A 501 11.56 -2.63 -14.47
N ILE A 502 10.81 -1.79 -15.19
CA ILE A 502 9.37 -1.95 -15.41
C ILE A 502 9.09 -3.15 -16.32
N TYR A 503 9.82 -3.27 -17.42
CA TYR A 503 9.75 -4.45 -18.30
C TYR A 503 10.01 -5.75 -17.53
N ASN A 504 11.12 -5.82 -16.78
CA ASN A 504 11.53 -7.02 -16.05
C ASN A 504 10.49 -7.42 -15.02
N SER A 505 9.93 -6.44 -14.29
CA SER A 505 8.82 -6.68 -13.36
C SER A 505 7.66 -7.38 -14.06
N LEU A 506 7.19 -6.82 -15.19
CA LEU A 506 6.06 -7.38 -15.93
C LEU A 506 6.37 -8.77 -16.47
N GLU A 507 7.57 -8.98 -17.02
CA GLU A 507 8.02 -10.29 -17.50
C GLU A 507 8.03 -11.33 -16.37
N THR A 508 8.69 -11.02 -15.24
CA THR A 508 8.75 -11.94 -14.10
C THR A 508 7.37 -12.19 -13.50
N GLY A 509 6.51 -11.17 -13.47
CA GLY A 509 5.13 -11.29 -13.01
C GLY A 509 4.29 -12.22 -13.89
N ILE A 510 4.37 -12.06 -15.22
CA ILE A 510 3.72 -12.93 -16.20
C ILE A 510 4.20 -14.38 -16.07
N LEU A 511 5.52 -14.58 -15.95
CA LEU A 511 6.12 -15.92 -15.80
C LEU A 511 5.71 -16.57 -14.48
N ALA A 512 5.77 -15.84 -13.35
CA ALA A 512 5.38 -16.36 -12.04
C ALA A 512 3.89 -16.71 -12.01
N ARG A 513 3.04 -15.85 -12.60
CA ARG A 513 1.61 -16.11 -12.80
C ARG A 513 1.42 -17.40 -13.61
N ASN A 514 2.08 -17.55 -14.76
CA ASN A 514 1.97 -18.76 -15.57
C ASN A 514 2.36 -20.03 -14.80
N LYS A 515 3.40 -19.95 -13.97
CA LYS A 515 3.83 -21.06 -13.11
C LYS A 515 2.82 -21.39 -12.02
N VAL A 516 2.17 -20.40 -11.39
CA VAL A 516 1.16 -20.61 -10.34
C VAL A 516 -0.09 -21.29 -10.90
N TYR A 517 -0.60 -20.84 -12.04
CA TYR A 517 -1.85 -21.37 -12.60
C TYR A 517 -1.66 -22.56 -13.53
N GLY A 518 -0.40 -22.96 -13.76
CA GLY A 518 -0.05 -24.13 -14.55
C GLY A 518 -0.43 -23.99 -16.02
N PHE A 519 -0.36 -22.78 -16.58
CA PHE A 519 -0.58 -22.55 -18.01
C PHE A 519 0.50 -23.28 -18.81
N LYS A 520 0.10 -24.26 -19.61
CA LYS A 520 0.96 -25.05 -20.50
C LYS A 520 0.35 -25.10 -21.89
N THR A 521 1.20 -25.27 -22.91
CA THR A 521 0.81 -25.74 -24.23
C THR A 521 0.40 -27.20 -24.11
N THR A 522 -0.87 -27.45 -23.78
CA THR A 522 -1.44 -28.80 -23.77
C THR A 522 -2.60 -28.88 -24.75
N ASP A 523 -2.54 -29.89 -25.62
CA ASP A 523 -3.70 -30.35 -26.39
C ASP A 523 -4.61 -31.13 -25.44
N LEU A 524 -5.48 -30.41 -24.71
CA LEU A 524 -6.53 -31.07 -23.94
C LEU A 524 -7.58 -31.62 -24.92
N GLN A 525 -7.56 -32.94 -25.15
CA GLN A 525 -8.71 -33.64 -25.74
C GLN A 525 -9.76 -33.85 -24.64
N TYR A 526 -10.88 -33.12 -24.73
CA TYR A 526 -12.05 -33.39 -23.91
C TYR A 526 -12.96 -34.42 -24.59
N ASP A 527 -13.13 -35.59 -23.99
CA ASP A 527 -14.28 -36.45 -24.27
C ASP A 527 -15.44 -35.94 -23.40
N SER A 528 -16.34 -35.12 -23.97
CA SER A 528 -17.53 -34.68 -23.23
C SER A 528 -18.50 -35.86 -23.05
N TYR A 529 -18.84 -36.19 -21.81
CA TYR A 529 -19.75 -37.28 -21.45
C TYR A 529 -21.22 -37.06 -21.83
N TRP A 530 -21.61 -35.86 -22.28
CA TRP A 530 -23.01 -35.43 -22.32
C TRP A 530 -23.73 -35.49 -23.67
N SER A 531 -23.05 -35.85 -24.75
CA SER A 531 -23.74 -36.29 -25.97
C SER A 531 -22.86 -37.24 -26.75
N GLY A 532 -23.23 -38.52 -26.80
CA GLY A 532 -22.45 -39.60 -27.39
C GLY A 532 -22.23 -39.53 -28.91
N LYS A 533 -22.16 -38.33 -29.51
CA LYS A 533 -21.99 -38.13 -30.97
C LYS A 533 -21.07 -36.98 -31.40
N TYR A 534 -20.47 -36.20 -30.50
CA TYR A 534 -19.56 -35.13 -30.91
C TYR A 534 -18.24 -35.16 -30.14
N ARG A 535 -17.19 -35.65 -30.79
CA ARG A 535 -15.80 -35.40 -30.35
C ARG A 535 -15.44 -34.00 -30.80
N VAL A 536 -15.49 -33.04 -29.87
CA VAL A 536 -14.96 -31.71 -30.12
C VAL A 536 -13.46 -31.77 -29.82
N LYS A 537 -12.64 -31.82 -30.87
CA LYS A 537 -11.23 -31.45 -30.73
C LYS A 537 -11.17 -29.94 -30.52
N ALA A 538 -11.29 -29.52 -29.27
CA ALA A 538 -10.89 -28.17 -28.90
C ALA A 538 -9.36 -28.18 -28.90
N ASP A 539 -8.73 -27.87 -30.04
CA ASP A 539 -7.29 -27.64 -30.07
C ASP A 539 -6.99 -26.55 -29.02
N GLY A 540 -6.20 -26.93 -28.01
CA GLY A 540 -6.19 -26.35 -26.66
C GLY A 540 -5.70 -24.91 -26.63
N LYS A 541 -6.63 -23.96 -26.73
CA LYS A 541 -6.26 -22.57 -27.00
C LYS A 541 -7.07 -21.52 -26.20
N SER A 542 -7.33 -21.68 -24.90
CA SER A 542 -7.94 -20.59 -24.10
C SER A 542 -7.67 -20.68 -22.59
N LEU A 543 -8.20 -19.73 -21.82
CA LEU A 543 -8.36 -19.77 -20.35
C LEU A 543 -8.91 -21.12 -19.82
N ALA A 544 -9.49 -21.96 -20.69
CA ALA A 544 -9.91 -23.33 -20.39
C ALA A 544 -8.76 -24.30 -20.06
N ASN A 545 -7.49 -23.94 -20.32
CA ASN A 545 -6.32 -24.77 -19.98
C ASN A 545 -5.78 -24.52 -18.56
N PHE A 546 -6.55 -23.85 -17.72
CA PHE A 546 -6.23 -23.64 -16.31
C PHE A 546 -6.37 -24.94 -15.53
N ASN A 547 -5.29 -25.46 -14.96
CA ASN A 547 -5.35 -26.65 -14.10
C ASN A 547 -5.25 -26.30 -12.61
N GLY A 548 -4.77 -25.10 -12.25
CA GLY A 548 -4.54 -24.70 -10.86
C GLY A 548 -3.41 -25.47 -10.17
N THR A 549 -2.70 -26.34 -10.89
CA THR A 549 -1.53 -27.06 -10.41
C THR A 549 -0.27 -26.30 -10.82
N PRO A 550 0.49 -25.77 -9.85
CA PRO A 550 1.68 -25.02 -10.18
C PRO A 550 2.76 -25.91 -10.80
N ALA A 551 3.74 -25.30 -11.49
CA ALA A 551 4.91 -26.03 -11.97
C ALA A 551 5.67 -26.69 -10.79
N SER A 552 6.19 -27.91 -10.98
CA SER A 552 6.83 -28.72 -9.92
C SER A 552 8.01 -28.04 -9.22
N GLU A 553 8.70 -27.15 -9.93
CA GLU A 553 9.85 -26.36 -9.46
C GLU A 553 9.49 -25.18 -8.55
N THR A 554 8.20 -24.84 -8.40
CA THR A 554 7.75 -23.69 -7.59
C THR A 554 7.81 -23.94 -6.09
N GLY A 555 7.98 -25.19 -5.64
CA GLY A 555 7.92 -25.59 -4.23
C GLY A 555 6.49 -25.67 -3.66
N ILE A 556 5.49 -25.22 -4.42
CA ILE A 556 4.08 -25.37 -4.06
C ILE A 556 3.58 -26.69 -4.63
N LYS A 557 3.15 -27.61 -3.75
CA LYS A 557 2.83 -29.01 -4.12
C LYS A 557 1.35 -29.29 -4.28
N GLU A 558 0.51 -28.40 -3.78
CA GLU A 558 -0.94 -28.57 -3.81
C GLU A 558 -1.56 -27.83 -4.99
N ASN A 559 -2.83 -28.10 -5.29
CA ASN A 559 -3.57 -27.38 -6.31
C ASN A 559 -4.24 -26.16 -5.66
N MET A 560 -4.26 -25.01 -6.33
CA MET A 560 -4.89 -23.80 -5.80
C MET A 560 -6.39 -24.00 -5.55
N TRP A 561 -7.05 -24.83 -6.35
CA TRP A 561 -8.46 -25.16 -6.21
C TRP A 561 -8.79 -26.03 -5.01
N THR A 562 -7.85 -26.86 -4.54
CA THR A 562 -8.08 -27.67 -3.32
C THR A 562 -7.99 -26.84 -2.04
N LYS A 563 -7.54 -25.59 -2.15
CA LYS A 563 -7.50 -24.60 -1.08
C LYS A 563 -8.72 -23.67 -1.08
N MET A 564 -9.69 -23.89 -1.97
CA MET A 564 -10.92 -23.12 -2.00
C MET A 564 -11.79 -23.43 -0.78
N PRO A 565 -12.46 -22.41 -0.21
CA PRO A 565 -13.58 -22.65 0.69
C PRO A 565 -14.64 -23.53 -0.01
N LYS A 566 -15.22 -24.49 0.70
CA LYS A 566 -16.33 -25.30 0.15
C LYS A 566 -17.48 -24.38 -0.22
N ILE A 567 -17.98 -24.52 -1.45
CA ILE A 567 -19.15 -23.79 -1.92
C ILE A 567 -20.39 -24.51 -1.36
N SER A 568 -21.16 -23.83 -0.51
CA SER A 568 -22.46 -24.32 -0.10
C SER A 568 -23.49 -24.03 -1.20
N ASN A 569 -24.42 -24.97 -1.42
CA ASN A 569 -25.56 -24.77 -2.31
C ASN A 569 -26.37 -23.56 -1.82
N GLY A 570 -26.33 -22.45 -2.56
CA GLY A 570 -27.02 -21.19 -2.18
C GLY A 570 -26.24 -19.88 -2.38
N ASN A 571 -25.06 -19.88 -3.01
CA ASN A 571 -24.41 -18.61 -3.35
C ASN A 571 -25.23 -17.83 -4.38
N THR A 572 -25.47 -16.54 -4.10
CA THR A 572 -25.99 -15.62 -5.13
C THR A 572 -24.97 -15.53 -6.26
N ALA A 573 -25.41 -15.19 -7.49
CA ALA A 573 -24.48 -15.02 -8.60
C ALA A 573 -23.34 -14.04 -8.25
N GLU A 574 -23.64 -12.93 -7.58
CA GLU A 574 -22.65 -11.96 -7.09
C GLU A 574 -21.66 -12.58 -6.07
N GLY A 575 -22.15 -13.44 -5.17
CA GLY A 575 -21.30 -14.19 -4.22
C GLY A 575 -20.31 -15.11 -4.94
N SER A 576 -20.78 -15.86 -5.93
CA SER A 576 -19.93 -16.75 -6.74
C SER A 576 -18.90 -15.98 -7.58
N GLN A 577 -19.26 -14.81 -8.11
CA GLN A 577 -18.34 -13.96 -8.88
C GLN A 577 -17.21 -13.40 -8.02
N SER A 578 -17.55 -12.84 -6.86
CA SER A 578 -16.57 -12.32 -5.89
C SER A 578 -15.62 -13.44 -5.45
N MET A 579 -16.13 -14.64 -5.20
CA MET A 579 -15.34 -15.79 -4.82
C MET A 579 -14.31 -16.20 -5.89
N VAL A 580 -14.74 -16.35 -7.15
CA VAL A 580 -13.84 -16.72 -8.26
C VAL A 580 -12.77 -15.65 -8.48
N ASN A 581 -13.16 -14.37 -8.49
CA ASN A 581 -12.21 -13.26 -8.61
C ASN A 581 -11.22 -13.23 -7.44
N ASN A 582 -11.66 -13.51 -6.21
CA ASN A 582 -10.79 -13.57 -5.03
C ASN A 582 -9.81 -14.75 -5.09
N ILE A 583 -10.22 -15.91 -5.60
CA ILE A 583 -9.35 -17.08 -5.78
C ILE A 583 -8.30 -16.81 -6.85
N LEU A 584 -8.75 -16.30 -8.00
CA LEU A 584 -7.86 -15.94 -9.10
C LEU A 584 -6.95 -14.76 -8.73
N SER A 585 -7.36 -13.90 -7.81
CA SER A 585 -6.51 -12.84 -7.24
C SER A 585 -5.68 -13.30 -6.03
N LEU A 586 -5.74 -14.58 -5.64
CA LEU A 586 -5.00 -15.15 -4.49
C LEU A 586 -5.28 -14.44 -3.15
N LYS A 587 -6.51 -13.95 -2.94
CA LYS A 587 -6.89 -13.11 -1.78
C LYS A 587 -7.24 -13.91 -0.51
N TYR A 588 -7.37 -15.22 -0.59
CA TYR A 588 -7.66 -16.07 0.57
C TYR A 588 -6.36 -16.43 1.30
N ASP A 589 -6.39 -16.48 2.64
CA ASP A 589 -5.22 -16.87 3.46
C ASP A 589 -4.69 -18.26 3.11
N SER A 590 -5.58 -19.17 2.72
CA SER A 590 -5.24 -20.52 2.24
C SER A 590 -4.42 -20.51 0.94
N LEU A 591 -4.37 -19.37 0.24
CA LEU A 591 -3.62 -19.14 -1.00
C LEU A 591 -2.37 -18.28 -0.77
N SER A 592 -2.03 -17.95 0.47
CA SER A 592 -0.90 -17.07 0.82
C SER A 592 0.45 -17.56 0.28
N SER A 593 0.68 -18.87 0.16
CA SER A 593 1.91 -19.41 -0.44
C SER A 593 2.04 -19.04 -1.93
N TYR A 594 0.94 -19.06 -2.68
CA TYR A 594 0.91 -18.62 -4.08
C TYR A 594 1.05 -17.10 -4.18
N ALA A 595 0.33 -16.35 -3.33
CA ALA A 595 0.43 -14.90 -3.29
C ALA A 595 1.86 -14.45 -2.98
N ASN A 596 2.52 -15.11 -2.02
CA ASN A 596 3.92 -14.86 -1.69
C ASN A 596 4.87 -15.24 -2.83
N TYR A 597 4.56 -16.28 -3.61
CA TYR A 597 5.35 -16.62 -4.79
C TYR A 597 5.25 -15.54 -5.87
N ILE A 598 4.04 -15.05 -6.18
CA ILE A 598 3.82 -13.94 -7.12
C ILE A 598 4.51 -12.66 -6.62
N LYS A 599 4.42 -12.38 -5.32
CA LYS A 599 5.07 -11.22 -4.70
C LYS A 599 6.60 -11.29 -4.76
N ASN A 600 7.19 -12.39 -4.30
CA ASN A 600 8.63 -12.48 -4.10
C ASN A 600 9.39 -12.92 -5.35
N THR A 601 8.83 -13.84 -6.13
CA THR A 601 9.46 -14.34 -7.37
C THR A 601 9.00 -13.52 -8.57
N GLY A 602 7.71 -13.20 -8.64
CA GLY A 602 7.14 -12.39 -9.72
C GLY A 602 7.37 -10.88 -9.56
N LEU A 603 7.85 -10.45 -8.39
CA LEU A 603 8.12 -9.04 -8.05
C LEU A 603 6.87 -8.15 -8.20
N GLN A 604 5.71 -8.67 -7.80
CA GLN A 604 4.41 -7.98 -7.90
C GLN A 604 3.85 -7.65 -6.51
N ASP A 605 3.92 -6.39 -6.08
CA ASP A 605 3.18 -5.92 -4.91
C ASP A 605 1.67 -5.91 -5.19
N ASN A 606 1.29 -5.56 -6.41
CA ASN A 606 -0.08 -5.56 -6.90
C ASN A 606 -0.28 -6.68 -7.92
N TYR A 607 -1.21 -7.58 -7.59
CA TYR A 607 -1.69 -8.61 -8.50
C TYR A 607 -3.18 -8.81 -8.27
N SER A 608 -4.00 -8.65 -9.32
CA SER A 608 -5.43 -8.96 -9.21
C SER A 608 -6.06 -9.35 -10.55
N TRP A 609 -7.04 -10.24 -10.47
CA TRP A 609 -7.89 -10.69 -11.57
C TRP A 609 -9.34 -10.32 -11.29
N THR A 610 -9.98 -9.68 -12.26
CA THR A 610 -11.41 -9.40 -12.22
C THR A 610 -12.03 -9.84 -13.53
N PHE A 611 -13.01 -10.72 -13.48
CA PHE A 611 -13.84 -11.07 -14.63
C PHE A 611 -15.22 -10.46 -14.48
N ASP A 612 -15.76 -9.98 -15.59
CA ASP A 612 -17.19 -9.71 -15.73
C ASP A 612 -17.91 -11.02 -16.03
N PHE A 613 -18.62 -11.51 -15.02
CA PHE A 613 -19.44 -12.71 -15.07
C PHE A 613 -20.93 -12.36 -15.11
N SER A 614 -21.32 -11.11 -15.41
CA SER A 614 -22.72 -10.64 -15.37
C SER A 614 -23.69 -11.49 -16.21
N ALA A 615 -23.17 -12.17 -17.24
CA ALA A 615 -23.91 -13.13 -18.06
C ALA A 615 -23.62 -14.60 -17.78
N MET A 616 -22.93 -14.93 -16.69
CA MET A 616 -22.64 -16.30 -16.27
C MET A 616 -23.37 -16.63 -14.97
N HIS A 617 -23.59 -17.93 -14.76
CA HIS A 617 -23.92 -18.50 -13.47
C HIS A 617 -22.95 -19.64 -13.17
N LEU A 618 -22.65 -19.81 -11.90
CA LEU A 618 -21.73 -20.82 -11.42
C LEU A 618 -22.54 -22.02 -10.96
N GLU A 619 -22.23 -23.20 -11.51
CA GLU A 619 -22.83 -24.47 -11.12
C GLU A 619 -21.78 -25.33 -10.44
N THR A 620 -22.09 -25.85 -9.26
CA THR A 620 -21.25 -26.82 -8.55
C THR A 620 -21.75 -28.21 -8.89
N ASN A 621 -20.90 -29.03 -9.52
CA ASN A 621 -21.24 -30.44 -9.74
C ASN A 621 -20.70 -31.29 -8.60
N ASP A 622 -21.59 -32.05 -7.96
CA ASP A 622 -21.29 -33.00 -6.88
C ASP A 622 -20.22 -34.00 -7.34
N GLY A 623 -18.95 -33.70 -7.04
CA GLY A 623 -17.79 -34.56 -7.31
C GLY A 623 -16.93 -34.22 -8.54
N HIS A 624 -17.26 -33.18 -9.33
CA HIS A 624 -16.52 -32.87 -10.57
C HIS A 624 -16.04 -31.42 -10.73
N GLY A 625 -16.21 -30.59 -9.70
CA GLY A 625 -15.71 -29.22 -9.66
C GLY A 625 -16.76 -28.15 -9.96
N ILE A 626 -16.28 -26.93 -10.17
CA ILE A 626 -17.09 -25.76 -10.50
C ILE A 626 -17.21 -25.65 -12.00
N SER A 627 -18.40 -25.35 -12.53
CA SER A 627 -18.65 -25.04 -13.93
C SER A 627 -19.20 -23.63 -14.06
N LEU A 628 -18.81 -22.90 -15.10
CA LEU A 628 -19.34 -21.57 -15.41
C LEU A 628 -20.23 -21.67 -16.65
N LEU A 629 -21.52 -21.43 -16.47
CA LEU A 629 -22.50 -21.55 -17.53
C LEU A 629 -23.01 -20.18 -17.95
N ALA A 630 -23.22 -19.95 -19.25
CA ALA A 630 -23.94 -18.76 -19.70
C ALA A 630 -25.36 -18.76 -19.12
N ARG A 631 -25.88 -17.60 -18.67
CA ARG A 631 -27.27 -17.47 -18.22
C ARG A 631 -28.21 -17.76 -19.40
N GLY A 632 -29.15 -18.68 -19.19
CA GLY A 632 -30.03 -19.22 -20.23
C GLY A 632 -30.71 -18.14 -21.08
N GLY A 633 -30.73 -18.36 -22.41
CA GLY A 633 -31.56 -17.61 -23.35
C GLY A 633 -30.99 -16.29 -23.91
N MET A 634 -29.72 -15.96 -23.67
CA MET A 634 -29.14 -14.75 -24.29
C MET A 634 -29.07 -14.88 -25.82
N ILE A 635 -29.62 -13.88 -26.51
CA ILE A 635 -29.48 -13.71 -27.96
C ILE A 635 -28.00 -13.51 -28.29
N VAL A 636 -27.43 -14.41 -29.08
CA VAL A 636 -26.01 -14.50 -29.48
C VAL A 636 -25.39 -13.16 -29.93
N ASP A 637 -26.20 -12.25 -30.45
CA ASP A 637 -25.76 -10.93 -30.93
C ASP A 637 -25.34 -9.97 -29.80
N LYS A 638 -25.81 -10.19 -28.56
CA LYS A 638 -25.39 -9.44 -27.35
C LYS A 638 -24.16 -10.01 -26.67
N LEU A 639 -23.64 -11.17 -27.08
CA LEU A 639 -22.48 -11.81 -26.45
C LEU A 639 -21.14 -11.10 -26.72
N LYS A 640 -21.09 -10.22 -27.73
CA LYS A 640 -19.88 -9.47 -28.14
C LYS A 640 -19.34 -8.52 -27.08
N ASP A 641 -20.20 -8.08 -26.15
CA ASP A 641 -19.89 -7.04 -25.16
C ASP A 641 -19.80 -7.58 -23.72
N VAL A 642 -19.87 -8.89 -23.53
CA VAL A 642 -20.32 -9.47 -22.26
C VAL A 642 -19.26 -10.28 -21.52
N TYR A 643 -18.22 -10.74 -22.21
CA TYR A 643 -17.16 -11.55 -21.60
C TYR A 643 -15.84 -10.79 -21.62
N SER A 644 -15.56 -10.08 -20.53
CA SER A 644 -14.31 -9.35 -20.39
C SER A 644 -13.71 -9.56 -19.00
N GLY A 645 -12.41 -9.33 -18.91
CA GLY A 645 -11.73 -9.31 -17.64
C GLY A 645 -10.54 -8.37 -17.67
N ASN A 646 -10.08 -8.04 -16.47
CA ASN A 646 -8.94 -7.19 -16.21
C ASN A 646 -7.93 -7.97 -15.39
N LEU A 647 -6.67 -7.89 -15.81
CA LEU A 647 -5.52 -8.44 -15.10
C LEU A 647 -4.57 -7.30 -14.75
N VAL A 648 -4.39 -7.07 -13.46
CA VAL A 648 -3.53 -6.01 -12.93
C VAL A 648 -2.22 -6.61 -12.43
N PHE A 649 -1.12 -6.04 -12.89
CA PHE A 649 0.25 -6.18 -12.39
C PHE A 649 0.74 -4.81 -11.89
N ASP A 650 1.89 -4.72 -11.22
CA ASP A 650 2.42 -3.46 -10.69
C ASP A 650 2.52 -2.33 -11.74
N PHE A 651 2.80 -2.65 -13.00
CA PHE A 651 3.02 -1.64 -14.05
C PHE A 651 2.16 -1.80 -15.31
N ALA A 652 1.24 -2.76 -15.35
CA ALA A 652 0.31 -2.93 -16.46
C ALA A 652 -1.06 -3.43 -15.97
N ASN A 653 -2.12 -2.78 -16.45
CA ASN A 653 -3.50 -3.19 -16.22
C ASN A 653 -4.09 -3.62 -17.56
N ILE A 654 -4.20 -4.93 -17.79
CA ILE A 654 -4.48 -5.52 -19.09
C ILE A 654 -5.95 -5.90 -19.16
N LYS A 655 -6.69 -5.24 -20.06
CA LYS A 655 -8.08 -5.58 -20.37
C LYS A 655 -8.16 -6.58 -21.52
N TYR A 656 -8.83 -7.70 -21.31
CA TYR A 656 -9.06 -8.71 -22.34
C TYR A 656 -10.55 -8.98 -22.51
N ALA A 657 -10.94 -9.26 -23.75
CA ALA A 657 -12.27 -9.69 -24.11
C ALA A 657 -12.23 -11.07 -24.77
N ILE A 658 -13.28 -11.82 -24.50
CA ILE A 658 -13.49 -13.15 -25.02
C ILE A 658 -14.56 -13.00 -26.10
N ASP A 659 -14.14 -13.14 -27.37
CA ASP A 659 -14.98 -13.04 -28.57
C ASP A 659 -16.21 -13.98 -28.47
N ASN A 660 -17.30 -13.76 -29.22
CA ASN A 660 -18.40 -14.71 -29.34
C ASN A 660 -18.16 -15.81 -30.39
N GLN A 661 -17.15 -15.69 -31.27
CA GLN A 661 -16.81 -16.70 -32.30
C GLN A 661 -16.03 -17.92 -31.76
N ILE A 662 -16.31 -18.28 -30.52
CA ILE A 662 -15.65 -19.36 -29.78
C ILE A 662 -16.30 -20.69 -30.09
N TYR A 663 -17.55 -20.62 -30.53
CA TYR A 663 -18.33 -21.74 -31.01
C TYR A 663 -17.63 -22.36 -32.22
N PRO A 664 -17.21 -23.63 -32.11
CA PRO A 664 -16.53 -24.36 -33.20
C PRO A 664 -17.31 -24.34 -34.53
N ASN A 665 -18.62 -24.14 -34.45
CA ASN A 665 -19.49 -23.92 -35.59
C ASN A 665 -20.22 -22.60 -35.38
N ASN A 666 -20.16 -21.68 -36.36
CA ASN A 666 -20.84 -20.39 -36.37
C ASN A 666 -22.39 -20.47 -36.34
N ASN A 667 -22.96 -21.58 -35.86
CA ASN A 667 -24.39 -21.81 -35.80
C ASN A 667 -24.95 -21.36 -34.45
N LYS A 668 -25.98 -20.51 -34.49
CA LYS A 668 -26.61 -19.88 -33.32
C LYS A 668 -27.22 -20.91 -32.34
N ASP A 669 -27.63 -22.06 -32.87
CA ASP A 669 -28.26 -23.17 -32.12
C ASP A 669 -27.25 -24.03 -31.34
N ASP A 670 -25.96 -23.84 -31.58
CA ASP A 670 -24.88 -24.61 -30.99
C ASP A 670 -24.30 -23.91 -29.74
N ALA A 671 -24.55 -22.61 -29.55
CA ALA A 671 -24.05 -21.82 -28.42
C ALA A 671 -24.52 -22.32 -27.05
N THR A 672 -25.70 -22.97 -26.97
CA THR A 672 -26.23 -23.60 -25.76
C THR A 672 -25.58 -24.95 -25.44
N LYS A 673 -24.85 -25.55 -26.39
CA LYS A 673 -24.13 -26.82 -26.22
C LYS A 673 -22.68 -26.63 -25.75
N TYR A 674 -22.11 -25.45 -25.99
CA TYR A 674 -20.76 -25.09 -25.59
C TYR A 674 -20.80 -24.30 -24.28
N SER A 675 -20.91 -25.02 -23.17
CA SER A 675 -20.66 -24.47 -21.84
C SER A 675 -19.17 -24.14 -21.69
N TRP A 676 -18.87 -23.03 -21.03
CA TRP A 676 -17.52 -22.73 -20.57
C TRP A 676 -17.21 -23.60 -19.37
N ASN A 677 -16.78 -24.82 -19.65
CA ASN A 677 -16.17 -25.63 -18.62
C ASN A 677 -14.77 -25.09 -18.34
N ILE A 678 -14.66 -24.14 -17.40
CA ILE A 678 -13.51 -24.20 -16.49
C ILE A 678 -13.74 -25.47 -15.67
N THR A 679 -13.41 -26.64 -16.21
CA THR A 679 -13.50 -27.85 -15.39
C THR A 679 -12.38 -27.79 -14.38
N ILE A 680 -12.76 -27.48 -13.15
CA ILE A 680 -11.86 -27.54 -12.01
C ILE A 680 -11.67 -29.01 -11.65
N ILE A 681 -10.61 -29.62 -12.17
CA ILE A 681 -10.24 -30.98 -11.81
C ILE A 681 -9.57 -30.94 -10.43
N SER A 682 -10.36 -31.05 -9.37
CA SER A 682 -9.82 -31.47 -8.06
C SER A 682 -9.56 -32.96 -8.14
N LYS A 683 -8.29 -33.37 -8.09
CA LYS A 683 -7.97 -34.78 -7.82
C LYS A 683 -8.12 -35.07 -6.33
#